data_AF-A0A4U8YNT5-F1
#
_entry.id   AF-A0A4U8YNT5-F1
#
_cell.length_a   1.000
_cell.length_b   1.000
_cell.length_c   1.000
_cell.angle_alpha   90.00
_cell.angle_beta   90.00
_cell.angle_gamma   90.00
#
_symmetry.space_group_name_H-M   'P 1'
#
loop_
_entity.id
_entity.type
_entity.pdbx_description
1 polymer ?
#
loop_
_entity_poly.entity_id
_entity_poly.type
_entity_poly.pdbx_seq_one_letter_code
_entity_poly.pdbx_strand_id
1 'polypeptide(L)'
;MKQRKIYLILVALFVIPLLSSAAEFDLSPNQPVHPFVPLSNRGHTLADITSSGELLVQIILSGDINHYDSLRIHADYADHFAISQEQVVANLPTSNLHALDTLIIQGNDRLTDTLYLISEAPSPRVPLPGPASPYELFLTSLQISNAQLIIDDPLVSDDYVNGVSIRSIESIVLDDATLKVSHIPTRGIIKFPRAATITASSGQNTINAELKSSNSLTVRILQGASLTLDNATSIFSSSSSQLLMDPGSRLDLANSELELFSYVSQPSQITGATLSLKGSYGSGSPVDLNHSHLSTGPLQVTNSTIHLNNNTYLRSYIHSGVSPANGSFTFQGNNTVHFGDGAFLSASYDDTDLVNGTLIVDGGTTVFQRSFTGVPATHPALKVSRLNLINQADVTIDGVHGLDTLDSLDIRDSTLSYYNSIEADQLTSFAMHDGRLVTSPMRFTSQQFTLSNSDVVLRHQQGDALSSLDFAGAAAGAPFQATGKNEFHLRVLPGGQPIAPGFNQYNDSVAFTDVNITGTLALSLTLEALQAGLGADAYASGGAAADGRYDMVFFVTSTTDGDAIGATLGGSMPALLTARQTATPSADGKVTVKLETQPYTTLLSHPGVTTPNQKNGMQLMVNSATTGNAQNQAALNMLTNDQVGGHADFIHAEPYSSYMTVSLEQIDMIIGTVMRHGFLERSAGETMGRDGLPQPEKGIWFDAGHVDGNVDGDEHLGNFDYTLTGFTVGGTLARIGDGFLGGYFSYGLQEMDEHDSLTESFDSSVYHLGAYLLLPEQNGWLFDVLLGYSYGDHDSKRYVMVGHTETVPEASYSSHSVYTSISAKKQVFANEVLALFPELGLSYIYYDQESFTESGDSNLSLAVDDADAQAIVASVGLNMQFAGLPFAPRVFPLSFIRYEHDVYANSNEAHDIDASLVSHPEFTQAFEGQNRGSDIMTVGIGLGSSLSSRVQARGGVLYSLNAHGDEWGAGVNLSYAW
;
A
#
# COMPACT_ATOMS: atom_id res chain seq x y z
N MET A 1 7.61 -28.54 31.61
CA MET A 1 7.89 -27.24 32.25
C MET A 1 7.23 -26.17 31.39
N LYS A 2 6.07 -25.68 31.81
CA LYS A 2 5.38 -24.51 31.23
C LYS A 2 5.13 -23.53 32.39
N GLN A 3 5.69 -22.33 32.32
CA GLN A 3 5.35 -21.11 33.07
C GLN A 3 5.56 -19.94 32.10
N ARG A 4 4.51 -19.21 31.68
CA ARG A 4 3.86 -18.02 32.31
C ARG A 4 4.78 -16.79 32.42
N LYS A 5 4.36 -15.64 31.86
CA LYS A 5 3.58 -14.56 32.54
C LYS A 5 2.93 -13.58 31.52
N ILE A 6 1.62 -13.30 31.56
CA ILE A 6 0.80 -12.28 32.30
C ILE A 6 0.76 -10.89 31.62
N TYR A 7 -0.42 -10.44 31.16
CA TYR A 7 -1.31 -9.33 31.62
C TYR A 7 -2.33 -9.08 30.47
N LEU A 8 -3.59 -8.64 30.63
CA LEU A 8 -4.61 -8.60 31.67
C LEU A 8 -5.81 -7.92 30.97
N ILE A 9 -6.84 -8.69 30.61
CA ILE A 9 -8.10 -8.16 30.07
C ILE A 9 -8.98 -7.78 31.25
N LEU A 10 -9.46 -6.54 31.25
CA LEU A 10 -10.39 -6.02 32.25
C LEU A 10 -11.44 -5.20 31.51
N VAL A 11 -12.68 -5.31 32.00
CA VAL A 11 -13.90 -4.57 31.63
C VAL A 11 -14.67 -5.21 30.45
N ALA A 12 -15.96 -5.52 30.53
CA ALA A 12 -16.98 -5.11 31.49
C ALA A 12 -17.80 -6.30 32.00
N LEU A 13 -17.85 -6.35 33.34
CA LEU A 13 -18.95 -6.88 34.11
C LEU A 13 -20.31 -6.44 33.52
N PHE A 14 -21.17 -7.43 33.28
CA PHE A 14 -22.61 -7.32 33.44
C PHE A 14 -22.91 -6.64 34.79
N VAL A 15 -23.06 -5.33 34.78
CA VAL A 15 -23.96 -4.65 35.70
C VAL A 15 -25.29 -4.61 34.98
N ILE A 16 -26.01 -5.72 35.11
CA ILE A 16 -27.46 -5.70 34.98
C ILE A 16 -27.91 -4.67 36.01
N PRO A 17 -28.46 -3.51 35.61
CA PRO A 17 -29.28 -2.80 36.55
C PRO A 17 -30.43 -3.76 36.83
N LEU A 18 -30.65 -4.11 38.10
CA LEU A 18 -31.98 -4.51 38.56
C LEU A 18 -32.91 -3.33 38.27
N LEU A 19 -33.28 -3.17 37.00
CA LEU A 19 -34.50 -2.51 36.58
C LEU A 19 -35.57 -3.52 36.96
N SER A 20 -36.40 -3.13 37.93
CA SER A 20 -37.76 -3.63 38.04
C SER A 20 -38.28 -3.83 36.63
N SER A 21 -38.78 -5.03 36.31
CA SER A 21 -39.44 -5.27 35.03
C SER A 21 -40.54 -4.23 34.86
N ALA A 22 -40.27 -3.19 34.07
CA ALA A 22 -41.29 -2.34 33.50
C ALA A 22 -42.29 -3.30 32.88
N ALA A 23 -43.54 -3.32 33.37
CA ALA A 23 -44.49 -4.23 32.76
C ALA A 23 -44.69 -3.73 31.33
N GLU A 24 -44.44 -4.60 30.35
CA GLU A 24 -44.66 -4.32 28.94
C GLU A 24 -46.03 -4.88 28.54
N PHE A 25 -46.88 -4.04 27.97
CA PHE A 25 -48.15 -4.46 27.42
C PHE A 25 -47.97 -4.71 25.92
N ASP A 26 -47.99 -5.98 25.51
CA ASP A 26 -47.73 -6.44 24.14
C ASP A 26 -49.01 -6.77 23.39
N LEU A 27 -49.29 -6.03 22.31
CA LEU A 27 -50.44 -6.25 21.43
C LEU A 27 -50.10 -7.26 20.32
N SER A 28 -49.70 -8.48 20.69
CA SER A 28 -49.42 -9.57 19.75
C SER A 28 -50.61 -10.52 19.56
N PRO A 29 -50.81 -11.09 18.34
CA PRO A 29 -51.97 -11.94 18.04
C PRO A 29 -51.98 -13.29 18.77
N ASN A 30 -50.86 -13.69 19.41
CA ASN A 30 -50.70 -14.99 20.06
C ASN A 30 -50.84 -14.96 21.60
N GLN A 31 -51.10 -13.80 22.19
CA GLN A 31 -51.43 -13.70 23.62
C GLN A 31 -52.95 -13.92 23.81
N PRO A 32 -53.40 -14.91 24.59
CA PRO A 32 -54.80 -15.00 24.94
C PRO A 32 -55.20 -13.76 25.74
N VAL A 33 -56.18 -13.00 25.24
CA VAL A 33 -56.79 -11.87 25.96
C VAL A 33 -57.14 -12.36 27.37
N HIS A 34 -56.48 -11.79 28.39
CA HIS A 34 -56.73 -12.15 29.78
C HIS A 34 -58.23 -12.01 30.10
N PRO A 35 -58.85 -12.91 30.90
CA PRO A 35 -60.30 -13.14 30.88
C PRO A 35 -61.18 -12.07 31.56
N PHE A 36 -60.65 -10.87 31.85
CA PHE A 36 -61.33 -9.92 32.73
C PHE A 36 -62.06 -8.76 32.05
N VAL A 37 -62.20 -8.76 30.72
CA VAL A 37 -63.06 -7.77 30.03
C VAL A 37 -64.27 -8.50 29.43
N PRO A 38 -65.50 -8.34 29.99
CA PRO A 38 -66.70 -8.90 29.38
C PRO A 38 -67.13 -8.04 28.20
N LEU A 39 -66.62 -8.33 27.00
CA LEU A 39 -67.19 -7.84 25.75
C LEU A 39 -68.33 -8.80 25.34
N SER A 40 -69.55 -8.25 25.20
CA SER A 40 -70.77 -9.02 25.00
C SER A 40 -70.74 -9.92 23.75
N ASN A 41 -71.18 -11.17 23.90
CA ASN A 41 -71.41 -12.21 22.89
C ASN A 41 -71.69 -11.74 21.44
N ARG A 42 -70.64 -11.44 20.67
CA ARG A 42 -70.49 -11.69 19.24
C ARG A 42 -68.99 -11.93 18.98
N GLY A 43 -68.67 -12.85 18.07
CA GLY A 43 -67.29 -13.17 17.74
C GLY A 43 -66.57 -11.93 17.24
N HIS A 44 -65.71 -11.38 18.07
CA HIS A 44 -64.83 -10.27 17.75
C HIS A 44 -63.40 -10.80 17.62
N THR A 45 -62.71 -10.37 16.57
CA THR A 45 -61.27 -10.62 16.37
C THR A 45 -60.49 -9.42 16.90
N LEU A 46 -59.16 -9.53 17.07
CA LEU A 46 -58.31 -8.41 17.51
C LEU A 46 -58.50 -7.14 16.62
N ALA A 47 -58.91 -7.33 15.36
CA ALA A 47 -59.29 -6.27 14.42
C ALA A 47 -60.49 -5.41 14.88
N ASP A 48 -61.35 -5.92 15.76
CA ASP A 48 -62.44 -5.15 16.36
C ASP A 48 -61.96 -4.31 17.55
N ILE A 49 -60.87 -4.73 18.21
CA ILE A 49 -60.25 -4.00 19.33
C ILE A 49 -59.39 -2.83 18.81
N THR A 50 -58.76 -2.97 17.65
CA THR A 50 -58.03 -1.88 16.98
C THR A 50 -58.95 -0.78 16.45
N SER A 51 -60.20 -1.11 16.07
CA SER A 51 -61.21 -0.13 15.62
C SER A 51 -61.85 0.72 16.73
N SER A 52 -61.57 0.43 18.01
CA SER A 52 -62.20 1.08 19.17
C SER A 52 -61.19 1.53 20.21
N GLY A 53 -60.02 2.04 19.77
CA GLY A 53 -58.84 2.40 20.57
C GLY A 53 -59.07 3.19 21.87
N GLU A 54 -60.26 3.76 22.07
CA GLU A 54 -60.72 4.38 23.32
C GLU A 54 -60.70 3.44 24.54
N LEU A 55 -61.11 2.17 24.41
CA LEU A 55 -61.31 1.29 25.58
C LEU A 55 -59.98 0.76 26.14
N LEU A 56 -58.96 0.59 25.30
CA LEU A 56 -57.70 -0.04 25.70
C LEU A 56 -56.73 0.93 26.39
N VAL A 57 -56.65 2.16 25.91
CA VAL A 57 -55.82 3.23 26.50
C VAL A 57 -56.35 3.59 27.90
N GLN A 58 -57.68 3.61 28.07
CA GLN A 58 -58.31 3.82 29.37
C GLN A 58 -57.94 2.74 30.39
N ILE A 59 -57.91 1.47 29.98
CA ILE A 59 -57.56 0.33 30.84
C ILE A 59 -56.07 0.34 31.23
N ILE A 60 -55.18 0.69 30.31
CA ILE A 60 -53.73 0.71 30.53
C ILE A 60 -53.33 1.89 31.43
N LEU A 61 -53.98 3.05 31.28
CA LEU A 61 -53.58 4.28 31.98
C LEU A 61 -54.36 4.54 33.28
N SER A 62 -55.54 3.92 33.51
CA SER A 62 -56.35 4.12 34.73
C SER A 62 -55.87 3.37 35.98
N GLY A 63 -54.90 2.45 35.84
CA GLY A 63 -54.29 1.73 36.95
C GLY A 63 -55.14 0.60 37.56
N ASP A 64 -56.21 0.16 36.89
CA ASP A 64 -57.10 -0.90 37.42
C ASP A 64 -56.54 -2.32 37.25
N ILE A 65 -55.46 -2.53 36.48
CA ILE A 65 -54.82 -3.83 36.25
C ILE A 65 -53.31 -3.68 35.91
N ASN A 66 -52.43 -3.71 36.92
CA ASN A 66 -50.95 -3.62 36.83
C ASN A 66 -50.40 -2.37 36.08
N HIS A 67 -49.36 -1.75 36.64
CA HIS A 67 -48.67 -0.63 35.98
C HIS A 67 -47.84 -1.12 34.81
N TYR A 68 -48.14 -0.68 33.59
CA TYR A 68 -47.32 -0.94 32.40
C TYR A 68 -46.57 0.33 31.99
N ASP A 69 -45.24 0.29 31.96
CA ASP A 69 -44.40 1.43 31.58
C ASP A 69 -44.14 1.43 30.06
N SER A 70 -44.48 0.36 29.35
CA SER A 70 -44.23 0.22 27.90
C SER A 70 -45.41 -0.38 27.16
N LEU A 71 -45.74 0.17 25.99
CA LEU A 71 -46.76 -0.34 25.07
C LEU A 71 -46.08 -0.80 23.77
N ARG A 72 -46.22 -2.08 23.40
CA ARG A 72 -45.76 -2.61 22.12
C ARG A 72 -46.93 -2.84 21.16
N ILE A 73 -46.81 -2.29 19.95
CA ILE A 73 -47.77 -2.41 18.86
C ILE A 73 -47.08 -3.08 17.66
N HIS A 74 -47.71 -4.12 17.11
CA HIS A 74 -47.22 -4.82 15.93
C HIS A 74 -47.92 -4.28 14.67
N ALA A 75 -47.20 -3.54 13.83
CA ALA A 75 -47.69 -2.82 12.66
C ALA A 75 -48.08 -3.72 11.48
N ASP A 76 -47.68 -5.00 11.50
CA ASP A 76 -48.14 -6.05 10.59
C ASP A 76 -49.57 -6.55 10.94
N TYR A 77 -50.08 -6.20 12.12
CA TYR A 77 -51.43 -6.58 12.58
C TYR A 77 -52.37 -5.40 12.87
N ALA A 78 -51.82 -4.21 13.15
CA ALA A 78 -52.58 -3.00 13.41
C ALA A 78 -52.15 -1.87 12.47
N ASP A 79 -53.10 -1.35 11.68
CA ASP A 79 -52.85 -0.29 10.71
C ASP A 79 -53.06 1.12 11.30
N HIS A 80 -53.82 1.31 12.37
CA HIS A 80 -54.01 2.62 13.02
C HIS A 80 -54.07 2.55 14.55
N PHE A 81 -53.66 3.65 15.19
CA PHE A 81 -53.79 3.93 16.62
C PHE A 81 -54.39 5.33 16.79
N ALA A 82 -55.65 5.39 17.22
CA ALA A 82 -56.41 6.63 17.35
C ALA A 82 -56.33 7.24 18.76
N ILE A 83 -56.16 8.56 18.84
CA ILE A 83 -56.25 9.35 20.07
C ILE A 83 -57.57 10.14 20.07
N SER A 84 -58.42 9.94 21.10
CA SER A 84 -59.64 10.73 21.34
C SER A 84 -59.56 11.55 22.64
N GLN A 85 -60.33 12.65 22.70
CA GLN A 85 -60.17 13.72 23.70
C GLN A 85 -60.49 13.34 25.14
N GLU A 86 -61.19 12.23 25.40
CA GLU A 86 -61.57 11.90 26.78
C GLU A 86 -60.42 11.28 27.60
N GLN A 87 -59.31 10.86 26.98
CA GLN A 87 -58.43 9.86 27.61
C GLN A 87 -56.91 10.04 27.49
N VAL A 88 -56.36 10.96 26.67
CA VAL A 88 -54.88 11.12 26.60
C VAL A 88 -54.39 12.37 27.33
N VAL A 89 -54.10 12.12 28.61
CA VAL A 89 -52.97 12.59 29.43
C VAL A 89 -52.53 14.05 29.20
N ALA A 90 -53.44 14.98 29.50
CA ALA A 90 -53.02 16.26 30.03
C ALA A 90 -52.41 16.02 31.41
N ASN A 91 -51.24 16.62 31.67
CA ASN A 91 -50.63 16.73 33.00
C ASN A 91 -51.46 17.71 33.86
N LEU A 92 -52.77 17.45 33.98
CA LEU A 92 -53.66 18.13 34.92
C LEU A 92 -53.48 17.42 36.27
N PRO A 93 -53.26 18.13 37.39
CA PRO A 93 -53.11 17.55 38.73
C PRO A 93 -54.33 16.75 39.25
N THR A 94 -55.33 16.49 38.41
CA THR A 94 -56.66 16.00 38.77
C THR A 94 -57.10 14.73 38.02
N SER A 95 -56.29 14.16 37.12
CA SER A 95 -56.60 12.87 36.47
C SER A 95 -55.71 11.76 37.04
N ASN A 96 -56.33 10.65 37.47
CA ASN A 96 -55.64 9.44 37.95
C ASN A 96 -54.98 8.62 36.79
N LEU A 97 -54.55 9.29 35.72
CA LEU A 97 -53.99 8.66 34.52
C LEU A 97 -52.47 8.83 34.53
N HIS A 98 -51.74 7.73 34.38
CA HIS A 98 -50.26 7.73 34.32
C HIS A 98 -49.77 8.04 32.91
N ALA A 99 -48.56 8.58 32.76
CA ALA A 99 -47.94 8.80 31.46
C ALA A 99 -47.42 7.47 30.87
N LEU A 100 -47.56 7.27 29.56
CA LEU A 100 -46.94 6.15 28.86
C LEU A 100 -45.44 6.44 28.72
N ASP A 101 -44.58 5.67 29.37
CA ASP A 101 -43.14 5.94 29.34
C ASP A 101 -42.51 5.55 28.01
N THR A 102 -42.78 4.35 27.48
CA THR A 102 -42.20 3.88 26.20
C THR A 102 -43.27 3.39 25.24
N LEU A 103 -43.22 3.87 23.99
CA LEU A 103 -43.99 3.32 22.88
C LEU A 103 -43.06 2.54 21.94
N ILE A 104 -43.37 1.27 21.71
CA ILE A 104 -42.62 0.36 20.83
C ILE A 104 -43.50 -0.02 19.65
N ILE A 105 -43.03 0.20 18.42
CA ILE A 105 -43.70 -0.19 17.19
C ILE A 105 -42.81 -1.19 16.48
N GLN A 106 -43.34 -2.37 16.19
CA GLN A 106 -42.60 -3.46 15.58
C GLN A 106 -43.33 -3.96 14.34
N GLY A 107 -42.63 -4.22 13.25
CA GLY A 107 -43.15 -4.90 12.07
C GLY A 107 -42.20 -5.99 11.59
N ASN A 108 -42.47 -6.52 10.39
CA ASN A 108 -41.61 -7.44 9.67
C ASN A 108 -40.95 -6.76 8.45
N ASP A 109 -41.58 -5.72 7.88
CA ASP A 109 -41.09 -5.01 6.71
C ASP A 109 -41.32 -3.49 6.83
N ARG A 110 -40.21 -2.74 6.85
CA ARG A 110 -40.19 -1.27 6.89
C ARG A 110 -41.01 -0.60 5.79
N LEU A 111 -41.19 -1.24 4.64
CA LEU A 111 -41.83 -0.64 3.47
C LEU A 111 -43.35 -0.84 3.46
N THR A 112 -43.87 -1.87 4.12
CA THR A 112 -45.30 -2.22 4.07
C THR A 112 -46.01 -2.08 5.41
N ASP A 113 -45.31 -2.35 6.51
CA ASP A 113 -45.95 -2.45 7.82
C ASP A 113 -46.04 -1.06 8.43
N THR A 114 -47.23 -0.47 8.37
CA THR A 114 -47.47 0.94 8.67
C THR A 114 -48.48 1.08 9.79
N LEU A 115 -48.09 1.78 10.86
CA LEU A 115 -48.98 2.23 11.91
C LEU A 115 -49.28 3.72 11.72
N TYR A 116 -50.56 4.04 11.50
CA TYR A 116 -51.05 5.42 11.46
C TYR A 116 -51.43 5.90 12.87
N LEU A 117 -50.71 6.88 13.41
CA LEU A 117 -51.09 7.59 14.64
C LEU A 117 -52.04 8.73 14.25
N ILE A 118 -53.33 8.57 14.54
CA ILE A 118 -54.39 9.51 14.11
C ILE A 118 -55.12 10.14 15.29
N SER A 119 -55.76 11.27 15.06
CA SER A 119 -56.75 11.83 15.98
C SER A 119 -58.17 11.54 15.51
N GLU A 120 -59.05 11.14 16.44
CA GLU A 120 -60.47 10.90 16.15
C GLU A 120 -61.38 11.83 16.96
N ALA A 121 -62.46 12.31 16.33
CA ALA A 121 -63.48 13.09 17.01
C ALA A 121 -64.35 12.16 17.89
N PRO A 122 -64.41 12.37 19.23
CA PRO A 122 -65.19 11.50 20.12
C PRO A 122 -66.71 11.56 19.86
N SER A 123 -67.18 12.57 19.13
CA SER A 123 -68.57 12.73 18.71
C SER A 123 -68.70 13.80 17.62
N PRO A 124 -69.71 13.76 16.74
CA PRO A 124 -70.01 14.82 15.76
C PRO A 124 -70.25 16.23 16.34
N ARG A 125 -70.31 16.35 17.67
CA ARG A 125 -70.67 17.58 18.40
C ARG A 125 -69.52 18.20 19.21
N VAL A 126 -68.37 17.54 19.29
CA VAL A 126 -67.19 18.05 20.00
C VAL A 126 -66.25 18.69 18.96
N PRO A 127 -65.89 19.98 19.09
CA PRO A 127 -64.96 20.60 18.16
C PRO A 127 -63.57 19.97 18.29
N LEU A 128 -62.93 19.70 17.15
CA LEU A 128 -61.54 19.28 17.11
C LEU A 128 -60.62 20.38 17.72
N PRO A 129 -59.51 20.00 18.36
CA PRO A 129 -58.56 20.94 18.95
C PRO A 129 -57.91 21.84 17.90
N GLY A 130 -58.03 23.16 18.05
CA GLY A 130 -57.42 24.13 17.13
C GLY A 130 -55.88 24.24 17.24
N PRO A 131 -55.22 24.98 16.33
CA PRO A 131 -53.76 25.06 16.20
C PRO A 131 -52.99 25.44 17.48
N ALA A 132 -53.64 26.17 18.38
CA ALA A 132 -53.02 26.61 19.64
C ALA A 132 -52.99 25.50 20.72
N SER A 133 -53.67 24.37 20.52
CA SER A 133 -53.80 23.30 21.51
C SER A 133 -54.03 21.93 20.85
N PRO A 134 -53.07 21.40 20.06
CA PRO A 134 -53.17 20.08 19.41
C PRO A 134 -53.32 18.95 20.43
N TYR A 135 -53.67 17.74 19.97
CA TYR A 135 -53.56 16.55 20.81
C TYR A 135 -52.08 16.27 21.09
N GLU A 136 -51.70 16.14 22.36
CA GLU A 136 -50.31 15.93 22.78
C GLU A 136 -50.15 14.54 23.41
N LEU A 137 -49.29 13.72 22.84
CA LEU A 137 -48.87 12.45 23.41
C LEU A 137 -47.57 12.66 24.20
N PHE A 138 -47.58 12.35 25.49
CA PHE A 138 -46.40 12.43 26.36
C PHE A 138 -45.73 11.05 26.43
N LEU A 139 -44.50 10.94 25.93
CA LEU A 139 -43.68 9.72 25.96
C LEU A 139 -42.27 10.05 26.44
N THR A 140 -41.63 9.18 27.21
CA THR A 140 -40.19 9.27 27.52
C THR A 140 -39.35 8.68 26.38
N SER A 141 -39.79 7.57 25.77
CA SER A 141 -39.09 6.90 24.67
C SER A 141 -40.04 6.42 23.56
N LEU A 142 -39.59 6.56 22.31
CA LEU A 142 -40.22 6.01 21.12
C LEU A 142 -39.25 5.06 20.42
N GLN A 143 -39.67 3.82 20.16
CA GLN A 143 -38.89 2.81 19.46
C GLN A 143 -39.68 2.29 18.26
N ILE A 144 -39.05 2.26 17.08
CA ILE A 144 -39.66 1.75 15.85
C ILE A 144 -38.70 0.76 15.21
N SER A 145 -39.18 -0.45 14.92
CA SER A 145 -38.38 -1.54 14.35
C SER A 145 -39.08 -2.19 13.17
N ASN A 146 -38.44 -2.25 12.00
CA ASN A 146 -38.95 -2.86 10.76
C ASN A 146 -40.38 -2.41 10.40
N ALA A 147 -40.69 -1.14 10.60
CA ALA A 147 -42.04 -0.58 10.43
C ALA A 147 -42.03 0.92 10.10
N GLN A 148 -43.19 1.44 9.74
CA GLN A 148 -43.45 2.87 9.61
C GLN A 148 -44.39 3.34 10.71
N LEU A 149 -44.02 4.44 11.38
CA LEU A 149 -44.96 5.26 12.13
C LEU A 149 -45.29 6.49 11.30
N ILE A 150 -46.55 6.63 10.92
CA ILE A 150 -47.06 7.82 10.24
C ILE A 150 -48.01 8.55 11.19
N ILE A 151 -47.62 9.73 11.64
CA ILE A 151 -48.49 10.64 12.37
C ILE A 151 -49.33 11.39 11.34
N ASP A 152 -50.59 11.02 11.20
CA ASP A 152 -51.49 11.55 10.18
C ASP A 152 -52.78 12.10 10.80
N ASP A 153 -53.36 13.13 10.20
CA ASP A 153 -54.71 13.58 10.57
C ASP A 153 -55.64 13.39 9.36
N PRO A 154 -56.54 12.40 9.36
CA PRO A 154 -57.43 12.14 8.24
C PRO A 154 -58.50 13.24 8.03
N LEU A 155 -58.67 14.18 8.95
CA LEU A 155 -59.67 15.26 8.87
C LEU A 155 -59.10 16.52 8.20
N VAL A 156 -58.84 16.40 6.89
CA VAL A 156 -58.38 17.52 6.05
C VAL A 156 -59.54 18.49 5.78
N SER A 157 -59.59 19.62 6.50
CA SER A 157 -60.28 20.82 6.02
C SER A 157 -59.31 22.01 6.02
N ASP A 158 -59.41 22.86 4.99
CA ASP A 158 -58.49 23.97 4.72
C ASP A 158 -58.47 25.05 5.83
N ASP A 159 -59.41 25.00 6.77
CA ASP A 159 -59.61 26.04 7.79
C ASP A 159 -59.19 25.65 9.22
N TYR A 160 -58.76 24.39 9.46
CA TYR A 160 -58.40 23.92 10.81
C TYR A 160 -57.08 23.12 10.81
N VAL A 161 -56.07 23.69 11.49
CA VAL A 161 -54.79 23.02 11.81
C VAL A 161 -55.01 22.21 13.09
N ASN A 162 -55.50 20.99 12.93
CA ASN A 162 -55.59 20.01 14.01
C ASN A 162 -54.56 18.93 13.69
N GLY A 163 -53.90 18.38 14.71
CA GLY A 163 -52.89 17.34 14.51
C GLY A 163 -52.44 16.74 15.83
N VAL A 164 -51.90 15.51 15.75
CA VAL A 164 -51.25 14.85 16.89
C VAL A 164 -49.79 15.34 16.96
N SER A 165 -49.37 15.80 18.13
CA SER A 165 -47.98 16.15 18.44
C SER A 165 -47.44 15.22 19.51
N ILE A 166 -46.17 14.82 19.41
CA ILE A 166 -45.51 14.07 20.47
C ILE A 166 -44.62 15.02 21.28
N ARG A 167 -44.79 15.02 22.60
CA ARG A 167 -44.00 15.82 23.54
C ARG A 167 -43.33 14.94 24.59
N SER A 168 -42.32 15.52 25.24
CA SER A 168 -41.62 14.93 26.39
C SER A 168 -40.69 13.76 26.09
N ILE A 169 -40.36 13.54 24.82
CA ILE A 169 -39.43 12.49 24.42
C ILE A 169 -38.02 12.82 24.93
N GLU A 170 -37.36 11.83 25.50
CA GLU A 170 -35.94 11.84 25.84
C GLU A 170 -35.14 10.89 24.91
N SER A 171 -35.81 9.93 24.25
CA SER A 171 -35.17 8.99 23.33
C SER A 171 -36.05 8.58 22.14
N ILE A 172 -35.53 8.70 20.92
CA ILE A 172 -36.09 8.07 19.71
C ILE A 172 -35.09 7.02 19.22
N VAL A 173 -35.55 5.78 19.01
CA VAL A 173 -34.74 4.68 18.46
C VAL A 173 -35.41 4.17 17.19
N LEU A 174 -34.66 4.16 16.09
CA LEU A 174 -35.09 3.70 14.78
C LEU A 174 -34.24 2.51 14.36
N ASP A 175 -34.87 1.38 14.06
CA ASP A 175 -34.22 0.13 13.67
C ASP A 175 -34.83 -0.40 12.36
N ASP A 176 -34.21 -0.08 11.23
CA ASP A 176 -34.82 -0.25 9.90
C ASP A 176 -36.26 0.32 9.86
N ALA A 177 -36.39 1.62 10.19
CA ALA A 177 -37.70 2.23 10.45
C ALA A 177 -37.96 3.54 9.69
N THR A 178 -39.23 3.88 9.53
CA THR A 178 -39.66 5.20 9.03
C THR A 178 -40.49 5.93 10.07
N LEU A 179 -40.11 7.15 10.42
CA LEU A 179 -40.90 8.07 11.23
C LEU A 179 -41.36 9.23 10.35
N LYS A 180 -42.67 9.38 10.17
CA LYS A 180 -43.25 10.40 9.30
C LYS A 180 -44.33 11.19 10.03
N VAL A 181 -44.36 12.50 9.80
CA VAL A 181 -45.49 13.38 10.13
C VAL A 181 -46.08 13.89 8.81
N SER A 182 -47.37 13.66 8.58
CA SER A 182 -48.04 14.14 7.37
C SER A 182 -48.13 15.67 7.33
N HIS A 183 -48.00 16.27 6.14
CA HIS A 183 -48.17 17.71 5.85
C HIS A 183 -47.13 18.69 6.45
N ILE A 184 -45.86 18.29 6.57
CA ILE A 184 -44.72 19.18 6.91
C ILE A 184 -44.55 20.30 5.87
N PRO A 185 -44.26 21.56 6.27
CA PRO A 185 -43.97 22.04 7.63
C PRO A 185 -45.20 22.55 8.41
N THR A 186 -46.42 22.30 7.92
CA THR A 186 -47.62 23.00 8.39
C THR A 186 -48.33 22.33 9.57
N ARG A 187 -48.03 21.07 9.92
CA ARG A 187 -48.75 20.28 10.93
C ARG A 187 -47.82 19.29 11.67
N GLY A 188 -47.96 19.19 12.99
CA GLY A 188 -47.29 18.22 13.88
C GLY A 188 -45.80 18.47 14.14
N ILE A 189 -45.42 18.69 15.40
CA ILE A 189 -44.01 18.89 15.82
C ILE A 189 -43.67 17.88 16.91
N ILE A 190 -42.50 17.23 16.81
CA ILE A 190 -41.92 16.44 17.90
C ILE A 190 -41.03 17.36 18.74
N LYS A 191 -41.33 17.49 20.03
CA LYS A 191 -40.61 18.41 20.94
C LYS A 191 -39.86 17.66 22.03
N PHE A 192 -38.59 18.05 22.24
CA PHE A 192 -37.72 17.57 23.31
C PHE A 192 -37.59 18.64 24.42
N PRO A 193 -38.41 18.59 25.49
CA PRO A 193 -38.35 19.56 26.58
C PRO A 193 -37.20 19.30 27.56
N ARG A 194 -36.43 18.23 27.37
CA ARG A 194 -35.24 17.85 28.14
C ARG A 194 -34.13 17.40 27.17
N ALA A 195 -32.96 17.11 27.71
CA ALA A 195 -31.88 16.50 26.95
C ALA A 195 -32.37 15.20 26.30
N ALA A 196 -32.08 15.02 25.01
CA ALA A 196 -32.62 13.90 24.25
C ALA A 196 -31.62 13.28 23.28
N THR A 197 -31.88 12.03 22.90
CA THR A 197 -31.10 11.29 21.90
C THR A 197 -31.98 10.74 20.80
N ILE A 198 -31.56 10.89 19.54
CA ILE A 198 -32.13 10.22 18.38
C ILE A 198 -31.10 9.19 17.92
N THR A 199 -31.47 7.91 17.88
CA THR A 199 -30.58 6.79 17.53
C THR A 199 -31.10 6.05 16.31
N ALA A 200 -30.33 6.01 15.24
CA ALA A 200 -30.50 5.04 14.16
C ALA A 200 -29.65 3.81 14.49
N SER A 201 -30.29 2.70 14.89
CA SER A 201 -29.61 1.55 15.49
C SER A 201 -29.13 0.52 14.48
N SER A 202 -29.93 0.21 13.45
CA SER A 202 -29.56 -0.66 12.35
C SER A 202 -30.42 -0.38 11.11
N GLY A 203 -30.11 -1.03 9.98
CA GLY A 203 -30.91 -0.95 8.76
C GLY A 203 -30.98 0.46 8.15
N GLN A 204 -32.03 0.69 7.36
CA GLN A 204 -32.28 1.96 6.68
C GLN A 204 -33.33 2.77 7.43
N ASN A 205 -32.94 3.89 8.03
CA ASN A 205 -33.87 4.72 8.81
C ASN A 205 -34.25 5.98 8.05
N THR A 206 -35.50 6.41 8.17
CA THR A 206 -35.99 7.63 7.52
C THR A 206 -36.79 8.47 8.50
N ILE A 207 -36.45 9.75 8.61
CA ILE A 207 -37.25 10.75 9.32
C ILE A 207 -37.79 11.73 8.28
N ASN A 208 -39.10 11.91 8.33
CA ASN A 208 -39.85 12.91 7.60
C ASN A 208 -40.71 13.66 8.62
N ALA A 209 -40.11 14.55 9.40
CA ALA A 209 -40.75 15.21 10.55
C ALA A 209 -40.02 16.49 10.98
N GLU A 210 -40.72 17.42 11.64
CA GLU A 210 -40.11 18.56 12.31
C GLU A 210 -39.82 18.23 13.78
N LEU A 211 -38.55 18.28 14.16
CA LEU A 211 -38.02 17.91 15.48
C LEU A 211 -37.34 19.12 16.10
N LYS A 212 -37.85 19.59 17.26
CA LYS A 212 -37.32 20.77 17.95
C LYS A 212 -36.93 20.49 19.39
N SER A 213 -35.70 20.88 19.74
CA SER A 213 -35.18 20.84 21.10
C SER A 213 -34.74 22.22 21.58
N SER A 214 -35.14 22.58 22.81
CA SER A 214 -34.53 23.72 23.52
C SER A 214 -33.38 23.30 24.44
N ASN A 215 -33.06 22.00 24.49
CA ASN A 215 -32.04 21.39 25.34
C ASN A 215 -31.04 20.59 24.49
N SER A 216 -30.01 20.00 25.10
CA SER A 216 -29.02 19.21 24.37
C SER A 216 -29.65 18.05 23.60
N LEU A 217 -29.34 17.95 22.31
CA LEU A 217 -29.80 16.88 21.42
C LEU A 217 -28.58 16.11 20.90
N THR A 218 -28.56 14.79 21.08
CA THR A 218 -27.56 13.92 20.45
C THR A 218 -28.22 13.16 19.31
N VAL A 219 -27.72 13.32 18.08
CA VAL A 219 -28.09 12.46 16.95
C VAL A 219 -27.01 11.42 16.79
N ARG A 220 -27.34 10.14 16.95
CA ARG A 220 -26.41 9.03 16.86
C ARG A 220 -26.80 8.04 15.78
N ILE A 221 -25.86 7.69 14.90
CA ILE A 221 -26.04 6.66 13.87
C ILE A 221 -25.04 5.56 14.16
N LEU A 222 -25.55 4.39 14.54
CA LEU A 222 -24.73 3.25 14.93
C LEU A 222 -24.10 2.57 13.72
N GLN A 223 -23.15 1.68 14.00
CA GLN A 223 -22.37 0.96 13.00
C GLN A 223 -23.26 0.28 11.96
N GLY A 224 -23.04 0.59 10.69
CA GLY A 224 -23.77 0.02 9.55
C GLY A 224 -25.21 0.49 9.37
N ALA A 225 -25.73 1.35 10.25
CA ALA A 225 -27.06 1.94 10.10
C ALA A 225 -27.03 3.15 9.15
N SER A 226 -28.15 3.46 8.50
CA SER A 226 -28.34 4.73 7.80
C SER A 226 -29.47 5.55 8.41
N LEU A 227 -29.37 6.87 8.28
CA LEU A 227 -30.43 7.82 8.57
C LEU A 227 -30.60 8.76 7.38
N THR A 228 -31.81 8.80 6.83
CA THR A 228 -32.22 9.74 5.79
C THR A 228 -33.18 10.77 6.37
N LEU A 229 -32.85 12.05 6.23
CA LEU A 229 -33.77 13.16 6.45
C LEU A 229 -34.30 13.59 5.08
N ASP A 230 -35.61 13.50 4.87
CA ASP A 230 -36.21 13.80 3.56
C ASP A 230 -37.44 14.73 3.70
N ASN A 231 -37.84 15.34 2.59
CA ASN A 231 -39.10 16.07 2.44
C ASN A 231 -39.27 17.23 3.44
N ALA A 232 -38.35 18.20 3.41
CA ALA A 232 -38.36 19.37 4.29
C ALA A 232 -38.29 19.03 5.79
N THR A 233 -37.57 17.96 6.12
CA THR A 233 -37.28 17.61 7.52
C THR A 233 -36.36 18.65 8.14
N SER A 234 -36.68 19.04 9.36
CA SER A 234 -35.87 19.96 10.18
C SER A 234 -35.66 19.33 11.54
N ILE A 235 -34.40 19.06 11.86
CA ILE A 235 -33.98 18.70 13.22
C ILE A 235 -33.18 19.88 13.76
N PHE A 236 -33.77 20.58 14.73
CA PHE A 236 -33.22 21.82 15.27
C PHE A 236 -33.02 21.74 16.79
N SER A 237 -31.86 22.18 17.26
CA SER A 237 -31.55 22.34 18.67
C SER A 237 -30.88 23.68 18.98
N SER A 238 -31.42 24.42 19.95
CA SER A 238 -30.89 25.72 20.40
C SER A 238 -29.91 25.64 21.57
N SER A 239 -29.44 24.45 21.92
CA SER A 239 -28.58 24.13 23.08
C SER A 239 -27.46 23.19 22.66
N SER A 240 -26.40 23.04 23.48
CA SER A 240 -25.23 22.22 23.14
C SER A 240 -25.57 20.79 22.73
N SER A 241 -25.35 20.48 21.46
CA SER A 241 -25.81 19.29 20.76
C SER A 241 -24.72 18.72 19.87
N GLN A 242 -24.80 17.43 19.56
CA GLN A 242 -23.75 16.73 18.80
C GLN A 242 -24.34 15.70 17.84
N LEU A 243 -23.64 15.49 16.74
CA LEU A 243 -23.82 14.39 15.80
C LEU A 243 -22.71 13.35 16.05
N LEU A 244 -23.08 12.08 16.20
CA LEU A 244 -22.16 10.96 16.37
C LEU A 244 -22.46 9.90 15.31
N MET A 245 -21.50 9.62 14.43
CA MET A 245 -21.63 8.60 13.38
C MET A 245 -20.53 7.55 13.56
N ASP A 246 -20.95 6.31 13.81
CA ASP A 246 -20.07 5.15 14.01
C ASP A 246 -19.63 4.53 12.65
N PRO A 247 -18.59 3.68 12.59
CA PRO A 247 -18.07 3.13 11.34
C PRO A 247 -19.11 2.42 10.46
N GLY A 248 -19.03 2.60 9.15
CA GLY A 248 -19.96 2.06 8.16
C GLY A 248 -21.35 2.71 8.15
N SER A 249 -21.59 3.70 9.02
CA SER A 249 -22.87 4.42 9.06
C SER A 249 -23.02 5.44 7.93
N ARG A 250 -24.27 5.88 7.69
CA ARG A 250 -24.60 6.84 6.63
C ARG A 250 -25.65 7.86 7.06
N LEU A 251 -25.42 9.14 6.75
CA LEU A 251 -26.39 10.22 6.91
C LEU A 251 -26.67 10.87 5.54
N ASP A 252 -27.92 10.84 5.09
CA ASP A 252 -28.38 11.53 3.89
C ASP A 252 -29.36 12.65 4.27
N LEU A 253 -29.07 13.89 3.86
CA LEU A 253 -30.01 15.01 3.95
C LEU A 253 -30.50 15.34 2.54
N ALA A 254 -31.80 15.15 2.31
CA ALA A 254 -32.48 15.41 1.06
C ALA A 254 -33.53 16.51 1.27
N ASN A 255 -33.31 17.69 0.69
CA ASN A 255 -34.18 18.86 0.88
C ASN A 255 -34.50 19.11 2.37
N SER A 256 -33.51 19.01 3.26
CA SER A 256 -33.68 18.93 4.72
C SER A 256 -32.51 19.57 5.48
N GLU A 257 -32.73 19.97 6.72
CA GLU A 257 -31.73 20.58 7.59
C GLU A 257 -31.49 19.80 8.89
N LEU A 258 -30.24 19.81 9.35
CA LEU A 258 -29.84 19.35 10.68
C LEU A 258 -29.01 20.45 11.34
N GLU A 259 -29.61 21.15 12.30
CA GLU A 259 -28.98 22.24 13.05
C GLU A 259 -28.82 21.86 14.52
N LEU A 260 -27.57 21.59 14.91
CA LEU A 260 -27.19 21.17 16.26
C LEU A 260 -26.26 22.21 16.87
N PHE A 261 -26.81 23.18 17.60
CA PHE A 261 -26.00 24.27 18.14
C PHE A 261 -25.02 23.76 19.19
N SER A 262 -23.88 24.44 19.34
CA SER A 262 -22.92 24.14 20.40
C SER A 262 -22.46 25.39 21.13
N TYR A 263 -22.58 25.39 22.46
CA TYR A 263 -22.02 26.42 23.36
C TYR A 263 -20.74 25.95 24.06
N VAL A 264 -20.37 24.67 23.89
CA VAL A 264 -19.22 24.03 24.52
C VAL A 264 -18.36 23.38 23.45
N SER A 265 -17.07 23.21 23.70
CA SER A 265 -16.14 22.59 22.73
C SER A 265 -16.31 21.07 22.57
N GLN A 266 -17.51 20.51 22.80
CA GLN A 266 -17.76 19.10 22.53
C GLN A 266 -17.91 18.91 21.02
N PRO A 267 -17.04 18.11 20.38
CA PRO A 267 -17.08 17.97 18.94
C PRO A 267 -18.14 16.94 18.52
N SER A 268 -18.84 17.25 17.42
CA SER A 268 -19.51 16.22 16.63
C SER A 268 -18.45 15.32 15.98
N GLN A 269 -18.79 14.07 15.74
CA GLN A 269 -17.87 13.04 15.25
C GLN A 269 -18.46 12.27 14.07
N ILE A 270 -17.70 12.18 12.98
CA ILE A 270 -17.99 11.33 11.82
C ILE A 270 -16.83 10.36 11.67
N THR A 271 -17.02 9.10 12.06
CA THR A 271 -15.94 8.10 12.10
C THR A 271 -16.26 6.92 11.18
N GLY A 272 -15.43 6.68 10.17
CA GLY A 272 -15.60 5.56 9.23
C GLY A 272 -16.90 5.61 8.43
N ALA A 273 -17.48 6.79 8.21
CA ALA A 273 -18.88 6.95 7.80
C ALA A 273 -19.06 7.80 6.52
N THR A 274 -20.28 7.83 5.99
CA THR A 274 -20.65 8.64 4.81
C THR A 274 -21.68 9.70 5.13
N LEU A 275 -21.38 10.97 4.85
CA LEU A 275 -22.33 12.09 4.90
C LEU A 275 -22.66 12.55 3.48
N SER A 276 -23.93 12.76 3.17
CA SER A 276 -24.37 13.21 1.84
C SER A 276 -25.51 14.23 1.95
N LEU A 277 -25.31 15.41 1.36
CA LEU A 277 -26.28 16.51 1.32
C LEU A 277 -26.76 16.72 -0.12
N LYS A 278 -28.08 16.80 -0.35
CA LYS A 278 -28.65 17.04 -1.69
C LYS A 278 -29.95 17.84 -1.66
N GLY A 279 -30.16 18.67 -2.68
CA GLY A 279 -31.44 19.35 -2.90
C GLY A 279 -31.59 20.67 -2.12
N SER A 280 -32.68 21.38 -2.39
CA SER A 280 -32.99 22.69 -1.82
C SER A 280 -34.00 22.55 -0.67
N TYR A 281 -33.89 23.41 0.34
CA TYR A 281 -34.77 23.44 1.50
C TYR A 281 -35.51 24.79 1.58
N GLY A 282 -36.83 24.80 1.62
CA GLY A 282 -37.63 26.03 1.75
C GLY A 282 -37.73 26.92 0.48
N SER A 283 -38.58 27.95 0.55
CA SER A 283 -38.82 28.91 -0.55
C SER A 283 -38.77 30.35 -0.06
N GLY A 284 -37.63 31.02 -0.15
CA GLY A 284 -37.57 32.48 0.09
C GLY A 284 -36.23 33.14 -0.22
N SER A 285 -36.17 33.87 -1.35
CA SER A 285 -35.16 34.89 -1.78
C SER A 285 -33.64 34.56 -1.67
N PRO A 286 -32.79 35.09 -2.56
CA PRO A 286 -31.40 34.63 -2.68
C PRO A 286 -30.52 35.33 -1.63
N VAL A 287 -30.02 34.56 -0.66
CA VAL A 287 -28.65 34.51 -0.12
C VAL A 287 -28.68 33.47 1.06
N ASP A 288 -28.05 32.32 0.83
CA ASP A 288 -27.37 31.43 1.79
C ASP A 288 -28.05 30.38 2.70
N LEU A 289 -29.38 30.23 2.85
CA LEU A 289 -29.92 29.18 3.78
C LEU A 289 -31.05 28.27 3.23
N ASN A 290 -31.43 28.41 1.95
CA ASN A 290 -32.52 27.60 1.36
C ASN A 290 -32.07 26.24 0.80
N HIS A 291 -31.06 25.63 1.41
CA HIS A 291 -30.41 24.44 0.89
C HIS A 291 -30.25 23.40 1.97
N SER A 292 -30.16 22.13 1.56
CA SER A 292 -29.90 21.07 2.52
C SER A 292 -28.55 21.28 3.17
N HIS A 293 -28.53 21.25 4.49
CA HIS A 293 -27.35 21.63 5.23
C HIS A 293 -27.24 20.94 6.58
N LEU A 294 -25.99 20.85 7.05
CA LEU A 294 -25.64 20.42 8.38
C LEU A 294 -24.86 21.54 9.07
N SER A 295 -25.42 22.06 10.16
CA SER A 295 -24.75 23.02 11.04
C SER A 295 -24.53 22.36 12.40
N THR A 296 -23.27 22.30 12.86
CA THR A 296 -22.94 21.70 14.15
C THR A 296 -21.78 22.43 14.84
N GLY A 297 -21.43 22.02 16.06
CA GLY A 297 -20.24 22.48 16.77
C GLY A 297 -18.92 22.15 16.03
N PRO A 298 -17.77 22.18 16.74
CA PRO A 298 -16.53 21.63 16.22
C PRO A 298 -16.77 20.23 15.64
N LEU A 299 -16.25 19.94 14.45
CA LEU A 299 -16.50 18.66 13.78
C LEU A 299 -15.20 17.89 13.59
N GLN A 300 -15.14 16.69 14.15
CA GLN A 300 -14.08 15.73 13.94
C GLN A 300 -14.52 14.71 12.88
N VAL A 301 -13.70 14.53 11.85
CA VAL A 301 -13.95 13.63 10.73
C VAL A 301 -12.78 12.66 10.63
N THR A 302 -13.06 11.37 10.78
CA THR A 302 -12.03 10.33 10.77
C THR A 302 -12.41 9.24 9.77
N ASN A 303 -11.51 8.88 8.85
CA ASN A 303 -11.71 7.80 7.87
C ASN A 303 -13.05 7.86 7.09
N SER A 304 -13.51 9.05 6.70
CA SER A 304 -14.89 9.26 6.25
C SER A 304 -15.00 9.95 4.89
N THR A 305 -16.16 9.78 4.23
CA THR A 305 -16.49 10.41 2.96
C THR A 305 -17.64 11.40 3.11
N ILE A 306 -17.49 12.61 2.57
CA ILE A 306 -18.49 13.67 2.60
C ILE A 306 -18.84 14.08 1.17
N HIS A 307 -20.13 14.06 0.84
CA HIS A 307 -20.66 14.54 -0.44
C HIS A 307 -21.53 15.77 -0.22
N LEU A 308 -21.03 16.93 -0.66
CA LEU A 308 -21.80 18.17 -0.70
C LEU A 308 -22.26 18.38 -2.15
N ASN A 309 -23.49 18.03 -2.49
CA ASN A 309 -24.00 18.26 -3.85
C ASN A 309 -24.28 19.75 -4.10
N ASN A 310 -24.66 20.11 -5.34
CA ASN A 310 -24.81 21.50 -5.76
C ASN A 310 -25.65 22.33 -4.77
N ASN A 311 -25.12 23.49 -4.41
CA ASN A 311 -25.70 24.41 -3.45
C ASN A 311 -26.09 23.70 -2.15
N THR A 312 -25.16 23.05 -1.47
CA THR A 312 -25.35 22.51 -0.11
C THR A 312 -24.18 22.94 0.76
N TYR A 313 -24.35 22.93 2.08
CA TYR A 313 -23.24 23.32 2.95
C TYR A 313 -23.13 22.52 4.23
N LEU A 314 -21.87 22.40 4.66
CA LEU A 314 -21.49 21.84 5.95
C LEU A 314 -20.83 22.95 6.77
N ARG A 315 -21.38 23.24 7.94
CA ARG A 315 -20.93 24.34 8.77
C ARG A 315 -20.55 23.86 10.17
N SER A 316 -19.34 24.22 10.59
CA SER A 316 -18.91 24.15 11.98
C SER A 316 -19.00 25.54 12.60
N TYR A 317 -19.69 25.63 13.73
CA TYR A 317 -20.10 26.88 14.34
C TYR A 317 -20.27 26.74 15.86
N ILE A 318 -19.77 27.70 16.63
CA ILE A 318 -19.97 27.78 18.08
C ILE A 318 -20.81 29.03 18.40
N HIS A 319 -21.99 28.82 18.99
CA HIS A 319 -22.88 29.91 19.40
C HIS A 319 -22.38 30.49 20.74
N SER A 320 -21.59 31.56 20.71
CA SER A 320 -21.14 32.25 21.92
C SER A 320 -22.01 33.48 22.22
N GLY A 321 -22.73 33.45 23.35
CA GLY A 321 -23.37 34.66 23.89
C GLY A 321 -22.44 35.58 24.70
N VAL A 322 -21.17 35.20 24.94
CA VAL A 322 -20.30 35.91 25.91
C VAL A 322 -18.78 35.90 25.63
N SER A 323 -18.23 35.05 24.75
CA SER A 323 -16.80 35.07 24.38
C SER A 323 -16.52 34.35 23.04
N PRO A 324 -15.93 35.03 22.04
CA PRO A 324 -15.80 34.46 20.71
C PRO A 324 -15.00 33.16 20.67
N ALA A 325 -15.61 32.07 20.20
CA ALA A 325 -14.91 30.82 19.90
C ALA A 325 -15.22 30.44 18.46
N ASN A 326 -14.19 30.23 17.65
CA ASN A 326 -14.35 29.96 16.23
C ASN A 326 -14.75 28.49 16.00
N GLY A 327 -15.60 28.26 14.98
CA GLY A 327 -15.84 26.92 14.46
C GLY A 327 -14.56 26.24 13.99
N SER A 328 -14.53 24.90 14.00
CA SER A 328 -13.37 24.15 13.53
C SER A 328 -13.74 22.80 12.93
N PHE A 329 -12.97 22.41 11.91
CA PHE A 329 -12.94 21.05 11.40
C PHE A 329 -11.61 20.41 11.73
N THR A 330 -11.63 19.15 12.14
CA THR A 330 -10.44 18.32 12.33
C THR A 330 -10.59 17.04 11.54
N PHE A 331 -9.75 16.85 10.53
CA PHE A 331 -9.69 15.64 9.74
C PHE A 331 -8.53 14.76 10.20
N GLN A 332 -8.79 13.47 10.41
CA GLN A 332 -7.78 12.46 10.83
C GLN A 332 -7.91 11.20 9.98
N GLY A 333 -6.80 10.56 9.63
CA GLY A 333 -6.83 9.36 8.79
C GLY A 333 -7.26 9.68 7.35
N ASN A 334 -7.94 8.74 6.68
CA ASN A 334 -8.20 8.82 5.25
C ASN A 334 -9.58 9.39 4.93
N ASN A 335 -9.66 10.65 4.52
CA ASN A 335 -10.91 11.36 4.28
C ASN A 335 -11.05 11.85 2.84
N THR A 336 -12.29 11.96 2.37
CA THR A 336 -12.59 12.54 1.06
C THR A 336 -13.82 13.45 1.15
N VAL A 337 -13.71 14.66 0.61
CA VAL A 337 -14.78 15.65 0.54
C VAL A 337 -15.02 16.04 -0.91
N HIS A 338 -16.24 15.80 -1.39
CA HIS A 338 -16.68 16.14 -2.73
C HIS A 338 -17.54 17.41 -2.72
N PHE A 339 -17.19 18.38 -3.56
CA PHE A 339 -17.93 19.64 -3.72
C PHE A 339 -18.64 19.72 -5.07
N GLY A 340 -19.97 19.82 -5.04
CA GLY A 340 -20.80 20.25 -6.16
C GLY A 340 -20.70 21.76 -6.41
N ASP A 341 -21.31 22.23 -7.48
CA ASP A 341 -21.30 23.66 -7.82
C ASP A 341 -22.07 24.48 -6.78
N GLY A 342 -21.45 25.57 -6.30
CA GLY A 342 -21.98 26.40 -5.21
C GLY A 342 -22.00 25.74 -3.82
N ALA A 343 -21.47 24.52 -3.67
CA ALA A 343 -21.36 23.86 -2.37
C ALA A 343 -20.18 24.40 -1.56
N PHE A 344 -20.33 24.50 -0.24
CA PHE A 344 -19.23 24.98 0.61
C PHE A 344 -19.17 24.31 1.99
N LEU A 345 -17.96 24.30 2.53
CA LEU A 345 -17.64 23.97 3.91
C LEU A 345 -17.21 25.26 4.60
N SER A 346 -17.78 25.56 5.76
CA SER A 346 -17.53 26.80 6.50
C SER A 346 -17.23 26.55 7.96
N ALA A 347 -16.10 27.07 8.43
CA ALA A 347 -15.81 27.18 9.85
C ALA A 347 -16.02 28.64 10.24
N SER A 348 -17.10 28.90 10.97
CA SER A 348 -17.59 30.25 11.22
C SER A 348 -17.61 30.58 12.70
N TYR A 349 -17.49 31.87 13.00
CA TYR A 349 -17.68 32.40 14.34
C TYR A 349 -19.16 32.70 14.65
N ASP A 350 -19.89 33.27 13.69
CA ASP A 350 -21.30 33.62 13.80
C ASP A 350 -22.04 33.48 12.46
N ASP A 351 -23.34 33.77 12.45
CA ASP A 351 -24.20 33.67 11.26
C ASP A 351 -23.92 34.72 10.19
N THR A 352 -23.03 35.68 10.46
CA THR A 352 -22.68 36.76 9.55
C THR A 352 -21.27 36.63 8.98
N ASP A 353 -20.38 35.88 9.64
CA ASP A 353 -18.99 35.63 9.23
C ASP A 353 -18.75 34.12 8.99
N LEU A 354 -18.79 33.74 7.71
CA LEU A 354 -18.63 32.35 7.26
C LEU A 354 -17.18 31.87 7.14
N VAL A 355 -16.17 32.72 7.40
CA VAL A 355 -14.76 32.42 7.12
C VAL A 355 -13.92 32.29 8.38
N ASN A 356 -14.31 32.93 9.48
CA ASN A 356 -13.47 33.05 10.66
C ASN A 356 -13.42 31.76 11.53
N GLY A 357 -12.70 30.76 11.04
CA GLY A 357 -12.53 29.46 11.66
C GLY A 357 -11.31 28.68 11.17
N THR A 358 -11.11 27.49 11.73
CA THR A 358 -9.88 26.70 11.52
C THR A 358 -10.19 25.34 10.90
N LEU A 359 -9.45 24.99 9.85
CA LEU A 359 -9.37 23.65 9.31
C LEU A 359 -8.04 23.02 9.76
N ILE A 360 -8.12 21.89 10.46
CA ILE A 360 -6.97 21.12 10.91
C ILE A 360 -6.99 19.77 10.20
N VAL A 361 -5.87 19.38 9.61
CA VAL A 361 -5.65 17.99 9.17
C VAL A 361 -4.49 17.43 9.97
N ASP A 362 -4.76 16.34 10.68
CA ASP A 362 -3.89 15.74 11.69
C ASP A 362 -3.64 14.27 11.33
N GLY A 363 -2.58 14.05 10.54
CA GLY A 363 -2.20 12.75 10.00
C GLY A 363 -3.17 12.12 8.99
N GLY A 364 -2.63 11.23 8.15
CA GLY A 364 -3.38 10.53 7.11
C GLY A 364 -3.68 11.38 5.89
N THR A 365 -4.44 10.82 4.94
CA THR A 365 -4.71 11.48 3.65
C THR A 365 -6.07 12.17 3.65
N THR A 366 -6.15 13.46 3.31
CA THR A 366 -7.44 14.15 3.11
C THR A 366 -7.52 14.79 1.74
N VAL A 367 -8.56 14.43 0.97
CA VAL A 367 -8.77 14.95 -0.40
C VAL A 367 -10.02 15.83 -0.44
N PHE A 368 -9.84 17.10 -0.80
CA PHE A 368 -10.91 18.04 -1.15
C PHE A 368 -10.96 18.17 -2.67
N GLN A 369 -12.05 17.72 -3.30
CA GLN A 369 -12.15 17.69 -4.75
C GLN A 369 -13.52 18.13 -5.25
N ARG A 370 -13.55 18.77 -6.42
CA ARG A 370 -14.81 19.08 -7.12
C ARG A 370 -15.46 17.82 -7.70
N SER A 371 -16.80 17.81 -7.79
CA SER A 371 -17.59 16.72 -8.37
C SER A 371 -18.32 17.10 -9.66
N PHE A 372 -18.05 18.28 -10.23
CA PHE A 372 -18.70 18.79 -11.44
C PHE A 372 -17.71 19.17 -12.54
N THR A 373 -18.21 19.20 -13.78
CA THR A 373 -17.47 19.63 -14.97
C THR A 373 -17.94 21.03 -15.39
N GLY A 374 -17.04 22.01 -15.42
CA GLY A 374 -17.36 23.39 -15.83
C GLY A 374 -16.49 24.44 -15.14
N VAL A 375 -16.79 25.72 -15.39
CA VAL A 375 -16.20 26.85 -14.65
C VAL A 375 -16.88 26.91 -13.28
N PRO A 376 -16.13 26.81 -12.16
CA PRO A 376 -16.71 26.93 -10.81
C PRO A 376 -17.45 28.25 -10.61
N ALA A 377 -18.50 28.25 -9.79
CA ALA A 377 -19.02 29.48 -9.21
C ALA A 377 -17.87 30.27 -8.55
N THR A 378 -17.91 31.59 -8.63
CA THR A 378 -16.85 32.50 -8.12
C THR A 378 -16.73 32.52 -6.60
N HIS A 379 -17.45 31.67 -5.88
CA HIS A 379 -17.48 31.66 -4.42
C HIS A 379 -16.57 30.56 -3.86
N PRO A 380 -15.82 30.84 -2.77
CA PRO A 380 -14.94 29.86 -2.14
C PRO A 380 -15.76 28.69 -1.56
N ALA A 381 -15.33 27.47 -1.89
CA ALA A 381 -15.91 26.23 -1.40
C ALA A 381 -15.32 25.85 -0.03
N LEU A 382 -14.07 26.18 0.24
CA LEU A 382 -13.50 26.15 1.59
C LEU A 382 -13.52 27.57 2.15
N LYS A 383 -14.37 27.81 3.15
CA LYS A 383 -14.50 29.10 3.84
C LYS A 383 -13.91 28.97 5.24
N VAL A 384 -12.60 29.14 5.34
CA VAL A 384 -11.84 29.09 6.60
C VAL A 384 -10.74 30.16 6.57
N SER A 385 -10.35 30.68 7.73
CA SER A 385 -9.30 31.70 7.85
C SER A 385 -7.96 31.11 8.25
N ARG A 386 -7.93 29.86 8.75
CA ARG A 386 -6.70 29.16 9.14
C ARG A 386 -6.71 27.74 8.63
N LEU A 387 -5.61 27.35 7.99
CA LEU A 387 -5.33 25.97 7.57
C LEU A 387 -4.06 25.48 8.26
N ASN A 388 -4.21 24.43 9.08
CA ASN A 388 -3.11 23.80 9.81
C ASN A 388 -2.97 22.34 9.40
N LEU A 389 -1.81 21.97 8.88
CA LEU A 389 -1.45 20.60 8.54
C LEU A 389 -0.38 20.11 9.51
N ILE A 390 -0.63 19.01 10.21
CA ILE A 390 0.26 18.49 11.25
C ILE A 390 0.37 16.96 11.20
N ASN A 391 1.45 16.44 11.78
CA ASN A 391 1.64 15.01 12.09
C ASN A 391 1.50 14.07 10.88
N GLN A 392 2.26 14.35 9.81
CA GLN A 392 2.27 13.55 8.57
C GLN A 392 0.92 13.56 7.84
N ALA A 393 0.24 14.71 7.83
CA ALA A 393 -0.94 14.90 7.01
C ALA A 393 -0.55 15.01 5.52
N ASP A 394 -1.27 14.32 4.65
CA ASP A 394 -1.18 14.47 3.19
C ASP A 394 -2.51 15.02 2.66
N VAL A 395 -2.51 16.30 2.29
CA VAL A 395 -3.72 17.02 1.89
C VAL A 395 -3.68 17.36 0.42
N THR A 396 -4.70 16.93 -0.32
CA THR A 396 -4.92 17.35 -1.71
C THR A 396 -6.15 18.24 -1.82
N ILE A 397 -6.00 19.41 -2.43
CA ILE A 397 -7.09 20.32 -2.79
C ILE A 397 -7.06 20.50 -4.31
N ASP A 398 -8.00 19.86 -5.00
CA ASP A 398 -8.02 19.78 -6.47
C ASP A 398 -9.28 20.43 -7.06
N GLY A 399 -9.10 21.53 -7.78
CA GLY A 399 -10.19 22.28 -8.41
C GLY A 399 -11.19 22.88 -7.42
N VAL A 400 -10.79 23.08 -6.16
CA VAL A 400 -11.58 23.68 -5.08
C VAL A 400 -11.01 25.07 -4.74
N HIS A 401 -11.88 26.06 -4.60
CA HIS A 401 -11.52 27.46 -4.26
C HIS A 401 -11.53 27.64 -2.73
N GLY A 402 -10.60 28.42 -2.18
CA GLY A 402 -10.61 28.74 -0.74
C GLY A 402 -9.27 29.10 -0.07
N LEU A 403 -8.16 29.21 -0.79
CA LEU A 403 -6.94 29.80 -0.21
C LEU A 403 -7.02 31.32 -0.11
N ASP A 404 -7.86 31.95 -0.94
CA ASP A 404 -8.14 33.38 -0.95
C ASP A 404 -8.87 33.88 0.31
N THR A 405 -9.40 32.95 1.12
CA THR A 405 -10.03 33.28 2.40
C THR A 405 -9.10 33.08 3.61
N LEU A 406 -7.88 32.58 3.39
CA LEU A 406 -6.95 32.29 4.46
C LEU A 406 -6.23 33.56 4.94
N ASP A 407 -6.19 33.71 6.26
CA ASP A 407 -5.30 34.64 6.96
C ASP A 407 -4.04 33.92 7.44
N SER A 408 -4.06 32.59 7.59
CA SER A 408 -2.91 31.81 8.06
C SER A 408 -2.83 30.44 7.38
N LEU A 409 -1.63 30.09 6.91
CA LEU A 409 -1.28 28.77 6.41
C LEU A 409 -0.07 28.23 7.17
N ASP A 410 -0.24 27.07 7.81
CA ASP A 410 0.77 26.42 8.66
C ASP A 410 0.91 24.94 8.28
N ILE A 411 2.05 24.57 7.71
CA ILE A 411 2.36 23.20 7.27
C ILE A 411 3.51 22.67 8.12
N ARG A 412 3.24 21.69 9.00
CA ARG A 412 4.27 21.08 9.87
C ARG A 412 4.33 19.58 9.66
N ASP A 413 5.50 19.05 9.30
CA ASP A 413 5.70 17.60 9.09
C ASP A 413 4.60 17.03 8.19
N SER A 414 4.23 17.73 7.10
CA SER A 414 3.01 17.45 6.33
C SER A 414 3.16 17.90 4.88
N THR A 415 2.33 17.36 3.99
CA THR A 415 2.27 17.71 2.57
C THR A 415 0.96 18.42 2.22
N LEU A 416 1.06 19.57 1.55
CA LEU A 416 -0.06 20.23 0.88
C LEU A 416 0.11 20.16 -0.63
N SER A 417 -0.84 19.50 -1.29
CA SER A 417 -0.98 19.44 -2.74
C SER A 417 -2.14 20.35 -3.18
N TYR A 418 -1.85 21.51 -3.78
CA TYR A 418 -2.87 22.49 -4.17
C TYR A 418 -2.86 22.77 -5.68
N TYR A 419 -3.97 22.44 -6.34
CA TYR A 419 -4.09 22.44 -7.80
C TYR A 419 -5.17 23.41 -8.27
N ASN A 420 -4.91 24.70 -8.09
CA ASN A 420 -5.76 25.76 -8.60
C ASN A 420 -4.95 27.03 -8.92
N SER A 421 -5.48 27.90 -9.77
CA SER A 421 -4.81 29.10 -10.26
C SER A 421 -5.18 30.37 -9.50
N ILE A 422 -5.58 30.25 -8.23
CA ILE A 422 -6.06 31.37 -7.42
C ILE A 422 -4.99 31.76 -6.42
N GLU A 423 -4.70 33.06 -6.37
CA GLU A 423 -3.70 33.65 -5.49
C GLU A 423 -4.17 33.57 -4.02
N ALA A 424 -3.23 33.34 -3.11
CA ALA A 424 -3.46 33.42 -1.68
C ALA A 424 -3.14 34.85 -1.22
N ASP A 425 -4.11 35.72 -1.32
CA ASP A 425 -4.00 37.13 -0.96
C ASP A 425 -4.47 37.35 0.49
N GLN A 426 -3.74 38.15 1.27
CA GLN A 426 -4.06 38.56 2.65
C GLN A 426 -3.56 37.66 3.81
N LEU A 427 -2.55 36.81 3.61
CA LEU A 427 -2.00 36.03 4.72
C LEU A 427 -1.34 36.93 5.79
N THR A 428 -1.76 36.81 7.04
CA THR A 428 -1.01 37.32 8.21
C THR A 428 0.24 36.49 8.50
N SER A 429 0.23 35.20 8.15
CA SER A 429 1.40 34.33 8.26
C SER A 429 1.35 33.15 7.29
N PHE A 430 2.48 32.89 6.64
CA PHE A 430 2.80 31.64 5.97
C PHE A 430 3.94 30.95 6.72
N ALA A 431 3.73 29.72 7.18
CA ALA A 431 4.74 28.93 7.87
C ALA A 431 4.81 27.51 7.32
N MET A 432 6.03 27.04 7.09
CA MET A 432 6.31 25.66 6.70
C MET A 432 7.52 25.15 7.51
N HIS A 433 7.36 24.00 8.17
CA HIS A 433 8.36 23.37 9.02
C HIS A 433 8.39 21.88 8.75
N ASP A 434 9.52 21.36 8.24
CA ASP A 434 9.65 19.95 7.85
C ASP A 434 8.50 19.52 6.90
N GLY A 435 8.00 20.47 6.09
CA GLY A 435 6.79 20.33 5.30
C GLY A 435 7.05 20.39 3.80
N ARG A 436 6.09 19.88 3.02
CA ARG A 436 6.14 19.87 1.56
C ARG A 436 4.96 20.60 0.95
N LEU A 437 5.21 21.52 0.04
CA LEU A 437 4.19 22.20 -0.76
C LEU A 437 4.31 21.75 -2.22
N VAL A 438 3.26 21.17 -2.77
CA VAL A 438 3.15 20.81 -4.18
C VAL A 438 2.08 21.69 -4.81
N THR A 439 2.45 22.60 -5.72
CA THR A 439 1.52 23.64 -6.17
C THR A 439 1.66 24.01 -7.65
N SER A 440 0.56 24.43 -8.27
CA SER A 440 0.58 25.11 -9.58
C SER A 440 1.15 26.54 -9.44
N PRO A 441 1.48 27.26 -10.53
CA PRO A 441 1.95 28.64 -10.43
C PRO A 441 1.02 29.50 -9.57
N MET A 442 1.60 30.19 -8.60
CA MET A 442 0.89 30.86 -7.51
C MET A 442 1.63 32.09 -7.01
N ARG A 443 0.88 33.03 -6.45
CA ARG A 443 1.40 34.09 -5.59
C ARG A 443 0.87 33.90 -4.18
N PHE A 444 1.78 33.90 -3.20
CA PHE A 444 1.45 33.99 -1.78
C PHE A 444 1.76 35.41 -1.31
N THR A 445 0.73 36.16 -0.91
CA THR A 445 0.90 37.50 -0.34
C THR A 445 0.79 37.41 1.18
N SER A 446 1.89 37.63 1.92
CA SER A 446 1.90 37.53 3.38
C SER A 446 2.61 38.66 4.12
N GLN A 447 2.17 38.95 5.35
CA GLN A 447 2.89 39.85 6.28
C GLN A 447 4.19 39.23 6.79
N GLN A 448 4.30 37.89 6.80
CA GLN A 448 5.53 37.19 7.20
C GLN A 448 5.59 35.78 6.62
N PHE A 449 6.80 35.34 6.28
CA PHE A 449 7.08 33.98 5.82
C PHE A 449 8.09 33.31 6.73
N THR A 450 7.87 32.04 7.05
CA THR A 450 8.83 31.18 7.76
C THR A 450 8.94 29.84 7.06
N LEU A 451 10.14 29.49 6.61
CA LEU A 451 10.46 28.18 6.04
C LEU A 451 11.55 27.53 6.88
N SER A 452 11.37 26.26 7.23
CA SER A 452 12.40 25.47 7.91
C SER A 452 12.39 24.04 7.41
N ASN A 453 13.54 23.54 6.91
CA ASN A 453 13.67 22.17 6.39
C ASN A 453 12.54 21.76 5.41
N SER A 454 12.14 22.68 4.53
CA SER A 454 10.92 22.50 3.76
C SER A 454 11.16 22.31 2.26
N ASP A 455 10.30 21.55 1.60
CA ASP A 455 10.36 21.29 0.17
C ASP A 455 9.21 21.97 -0.58
N VAL A 456 9.52 22.66 -1.66
CA VAL A 456 8.53 23.27 -2.54
C VAL A 456 8.68 22.72 -3.94
N VAL A 457 7.60 22.13 -4.45
CA VAL A 457 7.54 21.51 -5.77
C VAL A 457 6.46 22.18 -6.58
N LEU A 458 6.83 22.63 -7.77
CA LEU A 458 5.84 23.08 -8.74
C LEU A 458 5.29 21.84 -9.44
N ARG A 459 3.96 21.62 -9.37
CA ARG A 459 3.28 20.50 -10.05
C ARG A 459 3.02 20.84 -11.49
N HIS A 460 3.11 19.80 -12.31
CA HIS A 460 2.79 19.84 -13.72
C HIS A 460 2.02 18.59 -14.15
N GLN A 461 0.95 18.79 -14.91
CA GLN A 461 0.34 17.80 -15.79
C GLN A 461 1.10 17.77 -17.13
N GLN A 462 1.01 16.66 -17.85
CA GLN A 462 1.68 16.48 -19.13
C GLN A 462 1.21 17.55 -20.15
N GLY A 463 2.14 18.41 -20.61
CA GLY A 463 1.84 19.53 -21.50
C GLY A 463 1.73 20.89 -20.80
N ASP A 464 1.87 20.95 -19.48
CA ASP A 464 1.83 22.19 -18.71
C ASP A 464 3.03 23.10 -19.00
N ALA A 465 2.77 24.40 -18.93
CA ALA A 465 3.79 25.40 -19.13
C ALA A 465 4.81 25.46 -17.99
N LEU A 466 6.01 25.94 -18.29
CA LEU A 466 6.94 26.41 -17.27
C LEU A 466 6.25 27.44 -16.38
N SER A 467 6.49 27.37 -15.07
CA SER A 467 5.67 28.02 -14.06
C SER A 467 6.50 28.92 -13.13
N SER A 468 5.83 29.90 -12.53
CA SER A 468 6.44 30.80 -11.54
C SER A 468 5.70 30.73 -10.20
N LEU A 469 6.48 30.75 -9.12
CA LEU A 469 5.99 30.91 -7.75
C LEU A 469 6.48 32.24 -7.20
N ASP A 470 5.60 33.01 -6.55
CA ASP A 470 5.95 34.32 -5.98
C ASP A 470 5.60 34.37 -4.48
N PHE A 471 6.61 34.64 -3.65
CA PHE A 471 6.45 34.98 -2.24
C PHE A 471 6.49 36.50 -2.09
N ALA A 472 5.32 37.10 -1.98
CA ALA A 472 5.13 38.53 -1.95
C ALA A 472 4.85 39.05 -0.54
N GLY A 473 5.55 40.09 -0.11
CA GLY A 473 5.23 40.82 1.10
C GLY A 473 3.90 41.57 0.96
N ALA A 474 3.03 41.49 1.98
CA ALA A 474 1.83 42.32 2.06
C ALA A 474 2.16 43.82 2.17
N ALA A 475 3.40 44.14 2.58
CA ALA A 475 4.01 45.46 2.52
C ALA A 475 5.51 45.32 2.26
N ALA A 476 6.12 46.37 1.70
CA ALA A 476 7.56 46.42 1.43
C ALA A 476 8.39 46.12 2.70
N GLY A 477 9.26 45.12 2.59
CA GLY A 477 10.15 44.68 3.66
C GLY A 477 9.52 43.68 4.63
N ALA A 478 8.47 42.97 4.22
CA ALA A 478 7.88 41.89 5.02
C ALA A 478 8.96 40.83 5.36
N PRO A 479 9.08 40.37 6.62
CA PRO A 479 10.11 39.41 7.00
C PRO A 479 9.90 38.05 6.33
N PHE A 480 10.96 37.53 5.73
CA PHE A 480 11.06 36.15 5.24
C PHE A 480 12.20 35.46 5.97
N GLN A 481 11.89 34.46 6.80
CA GLN A 481 12.88 33.73 7.59
C GLN A 481 13.04 32.31 7.05
N ALA A 482 14.29 31.94 6.72
CA ALA A 482 14.63 30.59 6.28
C ALA A 482 15.66 29.98 7.23
N THR A 483 15.39 28.77 7.72
CA THR A 483 16.32 28.01 8.56
C THR A 483 16.48 26.57 8.05
N GLY A 484 17.60 25.93 8.34
CA GLY A 484 17.85 24.56 7.88
C GLY A 484 18.07 24.47 6.37
N LYS A 485 17.57 23.41 5.72
CA LYS A 485 17.70 23.20 4.27
C LYS A 485 16.31 23.28 3.60
N ASN A 486 16.06 24.34 2.82
CA ASN A 486 14.80 24.52 2.12
C ASN A 486 15.03 24.38 0.62
N GLU A 487 14.36 23.42 -0.01
CA GLU A 487 14.55 23.08 -1.42
C GLU A 487 13.40 23.59 -2.29
N PHE A 488 13.74 24.20 -3.42
CA PHE A 488 12.80 24.50 -4.50
C PHE A 488 13.11 23.59 -5.69
N HIS A 489 12.17 22.72 -6.04
CA HIS A 489 12.28 21.86 -7.20
C HIS A 489 11.80 22.61 -8.45
N LEU A 490 12.75 22.93 -9.34
CA LEU A 490 12.52 23.73 -10.54
C LEU A 490 12.90 22.94 -11.78
N ARG A 491 12.10 23.01 -12.84
CA ARG A 491 12.42 22.32 -14.08
C ARG A 491 13.11 23.22 -15.09
N VAL A 492 13.88 22.59 -15.98
CA VAL A 492 14.59 23.25 -17.06
C VAL A 492 14.19 22.66 -18.41
N LEU A 493 13.94 23.52 -19.39
CA LEU A 493 13.72 23.20 -20.80
C LEU A 493 14.73 23.99 -21.66
N PRO A 494 15.77 23.34 -22.20
CA PRO A 494 16.84 24.05 -22.91
C PRO A 494 16.37 24.77 -24.17
N GLY A 495 15.41 24.20 -24.90
CA GLY A 495 14.83 24.81 -26.11
C GLY A 495 13.86 25.97 -25.84
N GLY A 496 13.42 26.11 -24.59
CA GLY A 496 12.42 27.08 -24.17
C GLY A 496 11.01 26.82 -24.71
N GLN A 497 10.03 27.35 -24.01
CA GLN A 497 8.62 27.32 -24.37
C GLN A 497 8.18 28.73 -24.80
N PRO A 498 7.57 28.91 -25.98
CA PRO A 498 7.04 30.21 -26.39
C PRO A 498 5.89 30.65 -25.48
N ILE A 499 6.03 31.82 -24.86
CA ILE A 499 4.98 32.44 -24.02
C ILE A 499 4.40 33.72 -24.66
N ALA A 500 5.18 34.38 -25.51
CA ALA A 500 4.73 35.52 -26.33
C ALA A 500 5.62 35.65 -27.58
N PRO A 501 5.22 36.42 -28.61
CA PRO A 501 6.05 36.64 -29.79
C PRO A 501 7.43 37.20 -29.42
N GLY A 502 8.48 36.40 -29.63
CA GLY A 502 9.87 36.75 -29.31
C GLY A 502 10.30 36.49 -27.87
N PHE A 503 9.44 35.89 -27.03
CA PHE A 503 9.75 35.55 -25.64
C PHE A 503 9.51 34.06 -25.37
N ASN A 504 10.60 33.39 -24.99
CA ASN A 504 10.57 32.00 -24.55
C ASN A 504 10.90 31.93 -23.06
N GLN A 505 10.20 31.09 -22.33
CA GLN A 505 10.52 30.71 -20.96
C GLN A 505 11.36 29.42 -21.00
N TYR A 506 12.43 29.35 -20.21
CA TYR A 506 13.39 28.22 -20.27
C TYR A 506 13.42 27.38 -19.00
N ASN A 507 12.85 27.88 -17.91
CA ASN A 507 12.83 27.20 -16.63
C ASN A 507 11.62 27.65 -15.78
N ASP A 508 11.32 26.85 -14.77
CA ASP A 508 10.47 27.28 -13.67
C ASP A 508 11.24 28.32 -12.84
N SER A 509 10.53 29.25 -12.19
CA SER A 509 11.17 30.31 -11.42
C SER A 509 10.51 30.59 -10.08
N VAL A 510 11.29 31.04 -9.10
CA VAL A 510 10.80 31.56 -7.83
C VAL A 510 11.07 33.07 -7.75
N ALA A 511 10.07 33.84 -7.34
CA ALA A 511 10.20 35.26 -7.09
C ALA A 511 10.01 35.54 -5.60
N PHE A 512 10.80 36.50 -5.10
CA PHE A 512 10.65 37.12 -3.80
C PHE A 512 10.36 38.59 -4.06
N THR A 513 9.16 39.04 -3.70
CA THR A 513 8.67 40.40 -3.98
C THR A 513 8.42 41.14 -2.67
N ASP A 514 8.96 42.35 -2.49
CA ASP A 514 8.70 43.18 -1.31
C ASP A 514 9.04 42.51 0.04
N VAL A 515 9.99 41.57 0.09
CA VAL A 515 10.39 40.84 1.31
C VAL A 515 11.84 41.14 1.74
N ASN A 516 12.11 40.96 3.04
CA ASN A 516 13.46 40.98 3.62
C ASN A 516 13.83 39.56 4.07
N ILE A 517 14.72 38.92 3.30
CA ILE A 517 15.11 37.53 3.51
C ILE A 517 16.27 37.45 4.50
N THR A 518 16.05 36.68 5.55
CA THR A 518 17.08 36.25 6.52
C THR A 518 17.27 34.75 6.41
N GLY A 519 18.52 34.28 6.32
CA GLY A 519 18.87 32.88 6.14
C GLY A 519 18.99 32.45 4.69
N THR A 520 19.54 33.30 3.82
CA THR A 520 19.64 33.01 2.37
C THR A 520 20.40 31.72 2.05
N LEU A 521 21.42 31.38 2.86
CA LEU A 521 22.17 30.12 2.76
C LEU A 521 21.32 28.86 3.05
N ALA A 522 20.14 29.03 3.66
CA ALA A 522 19.18 27.95 3.91
C ALA A 522 18.27 27.67 2.71
N LEU A 523 18.38 28.46 1.63
CA LEU A 523 17.65 28.25 0.38
C LEU A 523 18.51 27.47 -0.61
N SER A 524 17.91 26.50 -1.29
CA SER A 524 18.58 25.67 -2.29
C SER A 524 17.61 25.29 -3.41
N LEU A 525 18.17 24.98 -4.58
CA LEU A 525 17.43 24.61 -5.78
C LEU A 525 17.75 23.17 -6.13
N THR A 526 16.73 22.36 -6.43
CA THR A 526 16.89 21.06 -7.06
C THR A 526 16.35 21.17 -8.48
N LEU A 527 17.21 20.95 -9.48
CA LEU A 527 16.87 21.13 -10.88
C LEU A 527 16.45 19.81 -11.51
N GLU A 528 15.31 19.80 -12.20
CA GLU A 528 14.78 18.62 -12.90
C GLU A 528 14.64 18.91 -14.41
N ALA A 529 14.68 17.86 -15.23
CA ALA A 529 14.43 17.96 -16.66
C ALA A 529 12.93 18.11 -16.92
N LEU A 530 12.52 19.12 -17.71
CA LEU A 530 11.14 19.19 -18.17
C LEU A 530 10.80 18.09 -19.18
N GLN A 531 11.78 17.75 -20.03
CA GLN A 531 11.63 16.84 -21.15
C GLN A 531 12.68 15.74 -21.05
N ALA A 532 12.23 14.48 -21.11
CA ALA A 532 13.11 13.33 -21.17
C ALA A 532 13.85 13.23 -22.52
N GLY A 533 15.02 12.58 -22.52
CA GLY A 533 15.79 12.27 -23.73
C GLY A 533 16.61 13.44 -24.31
N LEU A 534 16.83 14.50 -23.53
CA LEU A 534 17.75 15.58 -23.89
C LEU A 534 19.09 15.36 -23.19
N GLY A 535 20.20 15.39 -23.95
CA GLY A 535 21.53 15.19 -23.39
C GLY A 535 22.11 16.42 -22.69
N ALA A 536 23.21 16.25 -21.95
CA ALA A 536 23.88 17.31 -21.19
C ALA A 536 24.22 18.53 -22.06
N ASP A 537 24.69 18.31 -23.30
CA ASP A 537 25.01 19.42 -24.21
C ASP A 537 23.81 20.32 -24.55
N ALA A 538 22.60 19.76 -24.61
CA ALA A 538 21.40 20.55 -24.87
C ALA A 538 21.15 21.54 -23.71
N TYR A 539 21.34 21.09 -22.46
CA TYR A 539 21.23 21.94 -21.28
C TYR A 539 22.40 22.93 -21.14
N ALA A 540 23.62 22.52 -21.47
CA ALA A 540 24.80 23.37 -21.41
C ALA A 540 24.83 24.46 -22.49
N SER A 541 24.10 24.28 -23.59
CA SER A 541 23.94 25.24 -24.69
C SER A 541 22.55 25.88 -24.76
N GLY A 542 21.66 25.55 -23.82
CA GLY A 542 20.30 26.08 -23.77
C GLY A 542 20.22 27.47 -23.13
N GLY A 543 18.99 27.88 -22.81
CA GLY A 543 18.71 29.18 -22.19
C GLY A 543 18.62 30.32 -23.22
N ALA A 544 18.24 31.50 -22.74
CA ALA A 544 17.89 32.62 -23.61
C ALA A 544 19.03 33.11 -24.53
N ALA A 545 20.28 32.99 -24.06
CA ALA A 545 21.47 33.38 -24.81
C ALA A 545 22.23 32.18 -25.42
N ALA A 546 21.67 30.97 -25.33
CA ALA A 546 22.30 29.73 -25.74
C ALA A 546 23.70 29.50 -25.11
N ASP A 547 23.83 29.85 -23.82
CA ASP A 547 25.08 29.79 -23.05
C ASP A 547 24.96 28.94 -21.77
N GLY A 548 23.89 28.15 -21.66
CA GLY A 548 23.60 27.26 -20.54
C GLY A 548 23.17 27.99 -19.27
N ARG A 549 22.82 29.28 -19.35
CA ARG A 549 22.38 30.08 -18.21
C ARG A 549 20.86 30.18 -18.13
N TYR A 550 20.35 29.96 -16.93
CA TYR A 550 18.92 29.96 -16.61
C TYR A 550 18.68 30.83 -15.38
N ASP A 551 17.75 31.79 -15.51
CA ASP A 551 17.39 32.72 -14.43
C ASP A 551 16.33 32.06 -13.54
N MET A 552 16.76 31.54 -12.38
CA MET A 552 15.93 30.67 -11.53
C MET A 552 15.20 31.42 -10.43
N VAL A 553 15.84 32.43 -9.83
CA VAL A 553 15.28 33.16 -8.69
C VAL A 553 15.34 34.66 -8.94
N PHE A 554 14.27 35.38 -8.63
CA PHE A 554 14.18 36.84 -8.79
C PHE A 554 13.92 37.54 -7.46
N PHE A 555 14.60 38.65 -7.21
CA PHE A 555 14.44 39.48 -6.02
C PHE A 555 13.87 40.84 -6.45
N VAL A 556 12.55 40.98 -6.43
CA VAL A 556 11.84 42.18 -6.83
C VAL A 556 11.63 43.04 -5.60
N THR A 557 12.21 44.25 -5.58
CA THR A 557 12.11 45.20 -4.44
C THR A 557 12.40 44.58 -3.07
N SER A 558 13.19 43.50 -3.04
CA SER A 558 13.48 42.67 -1.87
C SER A 558 14.94 42.81 -1.43
N THR A 559 15.21 42.51 -0.17
CA THR A 559 16.59 42.44 0.37
C THR A 559 16.91 41.04 0.89
N THR A 560 18.19 40.73 1.01
CA THR A 560 18.70 39.41 1.42
C THR A 560 20.00 39.59 2.21
N ASP A 561 20.25 38.67 3.14
CA ASP A 561 21.44 38.65 3.99
C ASP A 561 22.61 37.81 3.43
N GLY A 562 22.50 37.28 2.21
CA GLY A 562 23.54 36.47 1.57
C GLY A 562 23.42 36.39 0.05
N ASP A 563 24.46 35.86 -0.59
CA ASP A 563 24.54 35.81 -2.07
C ASP A 563 24.55 34.39 -2.65
N ALA A 564 24.72 33.37 -1.80
CA ALA A 564 24.85 31.98 -2.26
C ALA A 564 23.54 31.23 -2.06
N ILE A 565 22.99 30.72 -3.17
CA ILE A 565 21.87 29.78 -3.20
C ILE A 565 22.35 28.57 -4.01
N GLY A 566 22.52 27.44 -3.33
CA GLY A 566 23.04 26.21 -3.94
C GLY A 566 22.07 25.63 -4.97
N ALA A 567 22.59 25.00 -6.01
CA ALA A 567 21.81 24.25 -6.99
C ALA A 567 22.35 22.83 -7.11
N THR A 568 21.48 21.84 -6.92
CA THR A 568 21.72 20.42 -7.14
C THR A 568 20.95 19.95 -8.36
N LEU A 569 21.47 18.94 -9.04
CA LEU A 569 20.80 18.31 -10.17
C LEU A 569 20.02 17.10 -9.65
N GLY A 570 18.73 17.07 -9.95
CA GLY A 570 17.84 15.98 -9.60
C GLY A 570 18.02 14.77 -10.51
N GLY A 571 17.25 13.73 -10.22
CA GLY A 571 17.37 12.41 -10.85
C GLY A 571 17.13 12.40 -12.36
N SER A 572 16.25 13.28 -12.84
CA SER A 572 15.89 13.38 -14.25
C SER A 572 16.87 14.19 -15.10
N MET A 573 17.81 14.92 -14.48
CA MET A 573 18.82 15.69 -15.20
C MET A 573 19.94 14.78 -15.72
N PRO A 574 20.54 15.08 -16.89
CA PRO A 574 21.72 14.37 -17.38
C PRO A 574 22.86 14.34 -16.36
N ALA A 575 23.46 13.16 -16.14
CA ALA A 575 24.51 12.92 -15.16
C ALA A 575 25.84 13.60 -15.49
N LEU A 576 26.07 13.91 -16.77
CA LEU A 576 27.24 14.66 -17.24
C LEU A 576 27.06 16.18 -17.10
N LEU A 577 26.15 16.66 -16.26
CA LEU A 577 25.99 18.08 -16.00
C LEU A 577 26.55 18.46 -14.62
N THR A 578 26.99 19.71 -14.53
CA THR A 578 27.20 20.38 -13.25
C THR A 578 26.44 21.70 -13.22
N ALA A 579 25.97 22.09 -12.05
CA ALA A 579 25.33 23.36 -11.81
C ALA A 579 26.29 24.32 -11.08
N ARG A 580 26.36 25.58 -11.52
CA ARG A 580 27.09 26.63 -10.82
C ARG A 580 26.35 27.96 -10.88
N GLN A 581 26.20 28.63 -9.74
CA GLN A 581 25.65 29.97 -9.69
C GLN A 581 26.58 30.99 -10.40
N THR A 582 26.02 31.85 -11.25
CA THR A 582 26.77 32.89 -11.97
C THR A 582 26.28 34.32 -11.76
N ALA A 583 25.04 34.51 -11.30
CA ALA A 583 24.52 35.83 -10.89
C ALA A 583 24.10 35.74 -9.42
N THR A 584 24.28 36.81 -8.66
CA THR A 584 23.99 36.83 -7.22
C THR A 584 22.87 37.81 -6.87
N PRO A 585 22.09 37.51 -5.81
CA PRO A 585 21.00 38.37 -5.36
C PRO A 585 21.42 39.84 -5.15
N SER A 586 22.53 40.11 -4.46
CA SER A 586 22.93 41.48 -4.10
C SER A 586 23.47 42.29 -5.28
N ALA A 587 24.08 41.63 -6.28
CA ALA A 587 24.68 42.29 -7.43
C ALA A 587 23.69 42.45 -8.60
N ASP A 588 22.89 41.42 -8.85
CA ASP A 588 22.08 41.29 -10.06
C ASP A 588 20.57 41.33 -9.80
N GLY A 589 20.14 41.25 -8.53
CA GLY A 589 18.72 41.11 -8.16
C GLY A 589 18.12 39.76 -8.56
N LYS A 590 18.96 38.75 -8.82
CA LYS A 590 18.54 37.42 -9.26
C LYS A 590 19.59 36.34 -8.98
N VAL A 591 19.18 35.08 -9.08
CA VAL A 591 20.07 33.92 -9.15
C VAL A 591 19.97 33.32 -10.54
N THR A 592 21.10 33.28 -11.24
CA THR A 592 21.26 32.57 -12.50
C THR A 592 22.13 31.34 -12.27
N VAL A 593 21.63 30.16 -12.65
CA VAL A 593 22.40 28.91 -12.63
C VAL A 593 22.92 28.64 -14.04
N LYS A 594 24.22 28.36 -14.13
CA LYS A 594 24.85 27.86 -15.34
C LYS A 594 24.97 26.34 -15.27
N LEU A 595 24.48 25.67 -16.30
CA LEU A 595 24.68 24.24 -16.53
C LEU A 595 25.87 24.05 -17.49
N GLU A 596 26.80 23.17 -17.13
CA GLU A 596 28.00 22.90 -17.93
C GLU A 596 28.20 21.39 -18.06
N THR A 597 28.57 20.94 -19.27
CA THR A 597 28.92 19.53 -19.52
C THR A 597 30.22 19.18 -18.78
N GLN A 598 30.25 18.05 -18.11
CA GLN A 598 31.41 17.46 -17.48
C GLN A 598 32.10 16.42 -18.40
N PRO A 599 33.40 16.13 -18.19
CA PRO A 599 34.06 15.03 -18.89
C PRO A 599 33.41 13.67 -18.55
N TYR A 600 33.39 12.74 -19.51
CA TYR A 600 32.84 11.37 -19.31
C TYR A 600 33.39 10.64 -18.07
N THR A 601 34.64 10.92 -17.69
CA THR A 601 35.30 10.33 -16.53
C THR A 601 34.60 10.62 -15.20
N THR A 602 33.72 11.62 -15.11
CA THR A 602 32.98 11.91 -13.87
C THR A 602 31.92 10.84 -13.55
N LEU A 603 31.45 10.08 -14.56
CA LEU A 603 30.54 8.94 -14.36
C LEU A 603 31.15 7.85 -13.48
N LEU A 604 32.46 7.68 -13.52
CA LEU A 604 33.21 6.68 -12.72
C LEU A 604 33.20 7.01 -11.21
N SER A 605 32.87 8.24 -10.86
CA SER A 605 32.73 8.72 -9.48
C SER A 605 31.27 9.07 -9.13
N HIS A 606 30.33 8.73 -10.01
CA HIS A 606 28.91 9.00 -9.78
C HIS A 606 28.39 8.13 -8.62
N PRO A 607 27.54 8.65 -7.71
CA PRO A 607 27.06 7.89 -6.56
C PRO A 607 26.30 6.59 -6.90
N GLY A 608 25.74 6.51 -8.11
CA GLY A 608 25.08 5.30 -8.62
C GLY A 608 26.03 4.17 -9.04
N VAL A 609 27.34 4.44 -9.17
CA VAL A 609 28.35 3.40 -9.47
C VAL A 609 28.98 2.97 -8.15
N THR A 610 28.55 1.83 -7.63
CA THR A 610 28.89 1.34 -6.29
C THR A 610 29.78 0.10 -6.29
N THR A 611 29.75 -0.73 -7.34
CA THR A 611 30.54 -1.98 -7.40
C THR A 611 31.78 -1.85 -8.31
N PRO A 612 32.80 -2.70 -8.11
CA PRO A 612 33.94 -2.79 -9.03
C PRO A 612 33.52 -3.11 -10.46
N ASN A 613 32.61 -4.07 -10.67
CA ASN A 613 32.12 -4.48 -11.99
C ASN A 613 31.39 -3.33 -12.71
N GLN A 614 30.51 -2.61 -12.04
CA GLN A 614 29.86 -1.40 -12.58
C GLN A 614 30.89 -0.35 -13.02
N LYS A 615 31.92 -0.13 -12.18
CA LYS A 615 32.97 0.84 -12.47
C LYS A 615 33.79 0.43 -13.68
N ASN A 616 34.18 -0.84 -13.77
CA ASN A 616 34.97 -1.39 -14.87
C ASN A 616 34.16 -1.38 -16.18
N GLY A 617 32.87 -1.71 -16.11
CA GLY A 617 31.94 -1.60 -17.23
C GLY A 617 31.78 -0.17 -17.75
N MET A 618 31.54 0.77 -16.83
CA MET A 618 31.49 2.19 -17.16
C MET A 618 32.84 2.70 -17.69
N GLN A 619 33.96 2.16 -17.22
CA GLN A 619 35.31 2.50 -17.69
C GLN A 619 35.52 2.10 -19.16
N LEU A 620 34.98 0.95 -19.60
CA LEU A 620 34.94 0.55 -21.01
C LEU A 620 34.16 1.58 -21.85
N MET A 621 32.95 1.95 -21.42
CA MET A 621 32.10 2.91 -22.13
C MET A 621 32.73 4.31 -22.19
N VAL A 622 33.31 4.78 -21.09
CA VAL A 622 34.00 6.08 -21.00
C VAL A 622 35.22 6.11 -21.91
N ASN A 623 36.00 5.03 -21.97
CA ASN A 623 37.14 4.92 -22.88
C ASN A 623 36.66 5.05 -24.33
N SER A 624 35.67 4.26 -24.73
CA SER A 624 35.09 4.26 -26.08
C SER A 624 34.53 5.62 -26.50
N ALA A 625 33.85 6.33 -25.60
CA ALA A 625 33.37 7.68 -25.87
C ALA A 625 34.53 8.68 -26.03
N THR A 626 35.59 8.55 -25.23
CA THR A 626 36.76 9.44 -25.24
C THR A 626 37.64 9.22 -26.48
N THR A 627 37.69 8.00 -27.03
CA THR A 627 38.40 7.66 -28.27
C THR A 627 37.64 8.06 -29.54
N GLY A 628 36.41 8.57 -29.42
CA GLY A 628 35.66 9.18 -30.52
C GLY A 628 34.47 8.38 -31.05
N ASN A 629 34.01 7.36 -30.33
CA ASN A 629 32.82 6.61 -30.73
C ASN A 629 31.55 7.47 -30.57
N ALA A 630 30.98 7.92 -31.69
CA ALA A 630 29.83 8.83 -31.68
C ALA A 630 28.56 8.23 -31.02
N GLN A 631 28.36 6.92 -31.11
CA GLN A 631 27.20 6.26 -30.51
C GLN A 631 27.34 6.23 -28.98
N ASN A 632 28.50 5.83 -28.48
CA ASN A 632 28.75 5.80 -27.03
C ASN A 632 28.82 7.22 -26.44
N GLN A 633 29.34 8.21 -27.18
CA GLN A 633 29.23 9.62 -26.81
C GLN A 633 27.77 10.07 -26.66
N ALA A 634 26.91 9.75 -27.62
CA ALA A 634 25.50 10.11 -27.56
C ALA A 634 24.77 9.40 -26.40
N ALA A 635 25.02 8.09 -26.21
CA ALA A 635 24.41 7.30 -25.14
C ALA A 635 24.78 7.85 -23.75
N LEU A 636 26.08 8.09 -23.48
CA LEU A 636 26.53 8.64 -22.20
C LEU A 636 26.05 10.08 -21.98
N ASN A 637 25.92 10.89 -23.04
CA ASN A 637 25.42 12.27 -22.96
C ASN A 637 23.95 12.36 -22.52
N MET A 638 23.17 11.30 -22.75
CA MET A 638 21.74 11.24 -22.41
C MET A 638 21.44 10.55 -21.09
N LEU A 639 22.41 9.85 -20.48
CA LEU A 639 22.21 9.19 -19.18
C LEU A 639 21.86 10.23 -18.12
N THR A 640 20.73 10.02 -17.45
CA THR A 640 20.32 10.84 -16.29
C THR A 640 20.96 10.34 -15.00
N ASN A 641 20.96 11.16 -13.95
CA ASN A 641 21.49 10.76 -12.63
C ASN A 641 20.85 9.46 -12.12
N ASP A 642 19.53 9.29 -12.27
CA ASP A 642 18.82 8.07 -11.86
C ASP A 642 19.18 6.84 -12.70
N GLN A 643 19.62 7.04 -13.94
CA GLN A 643 19.93 5.95 -14.87
C GLN A 643 21.35 5.40 -14.69
N VAL A 644 22.30 6.19 -14.18
CA VAL A 644 23.72 5.77 -14.17
C VAL A 644 23.94 4.41 -13.50
N GLY A 645 23.30 4.16 -12.36
CA GLY A 645 23.47 2.91 -11.62
C GLY A 645 23.00 1.70 -12.43
N GLY A 646 21.71 1.65 -12.76
CA GLY A 646 21.15 0.53 -13.53
C GLY A 646 21.79 0.36 -14.91
N HIS A 647 22.26 1.44 -15.55
CA HIS A 647 22.98 1.32 -16.84
C HIS A 647 24.43 0.83 -16.70
N ALA A 648 25.06 1.01 -15.54
CA ALA A 648 26.40 0.48 -15.29
C ALA A 648 26.41 -1.05 -15.12
N ASP A 649 25.29 -1.64 -14.70
CA ASP A 649 25.10 -3.09 -14.58
C ASP A 649 24.98 -3.80 -15.95
N PHE A 650 24.63 -3.08 -17.03
CA PHE A 650 24.43 -3.71 -18.34
C PHE A 650 25.70 -3.97 -19.15
N ILE A 651 26.87 -3.46 -18.74
CA ILE A 651 28.12 -3.53 -19.52
C ILE A 651 29.23 -4.18 -18.70
N HIS A 652 29.10 -5.45 -18.36
CA HIS A 652 30.18 -6.19 -17.69
C HIS A 652 30.17 -7.67 -18.04
N ALA A 653 31.31 -8.34 -17.86
CA ALA A 653 31.50 -9.76 -18.15
C ALA A 653 31.33 -10.68 -16.91
N GLU A 654 30.83 -10.15 -15.80
CA GLU A 654 30.61 -10.90 -14.55
C GLU A 654 29.86 -12.24 -14.75
N PRO A 655 28.75 -12.32 -15.52
CA PRO A 655 28.04 -13.60 -15.64
C PRO A 655 28.85 -14.70 -16.33
N TYR A 656 29.73 -14.36 -17.28
CA TYR A 656 30.67 -15.34 -17.87
C TYR A 656 31.63 -15.89 -16.82
N SER A 657 32.09 -15.04 -15.90
CA SER A 657 32.94 -15.44 -14.79
C SER A 657 32.19 -16.34 -13.80
N SER A 658 30.97 -15.96 -13.44
CA SER A 658 30.07 -16.77 -12.59
C SER A 658 29.75 -18.14 -13.22
N TYR A 659 29.58 -18.21 -14.55
CA TYR A 659 29.27 -19.44 -15.27
C TYR A 659 30.36 -20.52 -15.19
N MET A 660 31.62 -20.14 -14.92
CA MET A 660 32.70 -21.10 -14.67
C MET A 660 32.38 -22.00 -13.45
N THR A 661 31.67 -21.46 -12.45
CA THR A 661 31.18 -22.21 -11.29
C THR A 661 30.25 -23.36 -11.71
N VAL A 662 29.29 -23.09 -12.60
CA VAL A 662 28.35 -24.09 -13.14
C VAL A 662 29.10 -25.24 -13.82
N SER A 663 30.21 -24.92 -14.51
CA SER A 663 31.08 -25.93 -15.11
C SER A 663 31.84 -26.79 -14.09
N LEU A 664 32.31 -26.19 -13.00
CA LEU A 664 32.94 -26.93 -11.90
C LEU A 664 31.94 -27.86 -11.19
N GLU A 665 30.70 -27.43 -10.98
CA GLU A 665 29.64 -28.25 -10.35
C GLU A 665 29.23 -29.45 -11.20
N GLN A 666 29.11 -29.28 -12.53
CA GLN A 666 28.89 -30.41 -13.43
C GLN A 666 30.02 -31.44 -13.30
N ILE A 667 31.28 -31.00 -13.20
CA ILE A 667 32.42 -31.91 -13.02
C ILE A 667 32.34 -32.63 -11.67
N ASP A 668 32.01 -31.94 -10.56
CA ASP A 668 31.82 -32.62 -9.26
C ASP A 668 30.67 -33.64 -9.30
N MET A 669 29.55 -33.33 -9.96
CA MET A 669 28.46 -34.29 -10.18
C MET A 669 28.98 -35.55 -10.88
N ILE A 670 29.78 -35.42 -11.94
CA ILE A 670 30.37 -36.56 -12.66
C ILE A 670 31.37 -37.33 -11.80
N ILE A 671 32.23 -36.64 -11.04
CA ILE A 671 33.14 -37.27 -10.08
C ILE A 671 32.34 -38.10 -9.07
N GLY A 672 31.31 -37.52 -8.47
CA GLY A 672 30.41 -38.15 -7.52
C GLY A 672 29.72 -39.39 -8.10
N THR A 673 29.23 -39.32 -9.34
CA THR A 673 28.59 -40.46 -10.03
C THR A 673 29.56 -41.62 -10.23
N VAL A 674 30.75 -41.37 -10.78
CA VAL A 674 31.73 -42.43 -11.08
C VAL A 674 32.30 -43.04 -9.80
N MET A 675 32.61 -42.23 -8.80
CA MET A 675 33.20 -42.69 -7.53
C MET A 675 32.18 -43.47 -6.67
N ARG A 676 30.90 -43.09 -6.72
CA ARG A 676 29.81 -43.80 -6.02
C ARG A 676 29.51 -45.16 -6.65
N HIS A 677 29.59 -45.27 -7.98
CA HIS A 677 29.49 -46.58 -8.65
C HIS A 677 30.50 -47.58 -8.06
N GLY A 678 31.74 -47.15 -7.84
CA GLY A 678 32.79 -48.03 -7.33
C GLY A 678 32.57 -48.54 -5.90
N PHE A 679 31.99 -47.71 -5.02
CA PHE A 679 31.57 -48.14 -3.69
C PHE A 679 30.40 -49.13 -3.74
N LEU A 680 29.42 -48.87 -4.61
CA LEU A 680 28.20 -49.66 -4.72
C LEU A 680 28.41 -51.03 -5.38
N GLU A 681 29.38 -51.14 -6.29
CA GLU A 681 29.77 -52.42 -6.89
C GLU A 681 30.39 -53.36 -5.84
N ARG A 682 31.19 -52.82 -4.91
CA ARG A 682 31.88 -53.60 -3.86
C ARG A 682 31.01 -53.89 -2.64
N SER A 683 30.23 -52.92 -2.18
CA SER A 683 29.27 -53.08 -1.06
C SER A 683 28.04 -53.93 -1.40
N ALA A 684 27.80 -54.18 -2.69
CA ALA A 684 26.79 -55.13 -3.13
C ALA A 684 27.15 -56.58 -2.73
N GLY A 685 28.40 -56.92 -2.45
CA GLY A 685 28.85 -58.31 -2.29
C GLY A 685 28.80 -58.89 -0.87
N GLU A 686 29.15 -58.12 0.17
CA GLU A 686 29.69 -58.78 1.39
C GLU A 686 28.98 -58.48 2.71
N THR A 687 28.25 -57.37 2.87
CA THR A 687 28.03 -56.85 4.23
C THR A 687 26.75 -57.27 4.94
N MET A 688 25.76 -57.85 4.26
CA MET A 688 24.44 -58.18 4.88
C MET A 688 23.78 -59.44 4.30
N GLY A 689 24.51 -60.57 4.37
CA GLY A 689 23.98 -61.91 4.08
C GLY A 689 23.84 -62.23 2.59
N ARG A 690 24.78 -61.76 1.77
CA ARG A 690 24.79 -62.00 0.32
C ARG A 690 25.85 -63.02 -0.09
N ASP A 691 25.97 -64.12 0.67
CA ASP A 691 26.82 -65.24 0.29
C ASP A 691 26.30 -65.90 -1.01
N GLY A 692 27.11 -65.87 -2.07
CA GLY A 692 26.97 -66.81 -3.19
C GLY A 692 26.66 -66.24 -4.58
N LEU A 693 26.75 -64.92 -4.81
CA LEU A 693 26.72 -64.40 -6.18
C LEU A 693 28.16 -64.32 -6.74
N PRO A 694 28.47 -64.93 -7.89
CA PRO A 694 29.79 -64.80 -8.50
C PRO A 694 30.09 -63.32 -8.74
N GLN A 695 31.28 -62.86 -8.33
CA GLN A 695 31.74 -61.53 -8.71
C GLN A 695 31.86 -61.49 -10.24
N PRO A 696 31.08 -60.64 -10.92
CA PRO A 696 31.03 -60.60 -12.38
C PRO A 696 32.39 -60.19 -12.94
N GLU A 697 32.81 -60.82 -14.06
CA GLU A 697 34.12 -60.54 -14.66
C GLU A 697 34.11 -59.23 -15.46
N LYS A 698 32.93 -58.83 -15.94
CA LYS A 698 32.70 -57.60 -16.70
C LYS A 698 31.34 -57.00 -16.33
N GLY A 699 31.26 -55.67 -16.37
CA GLY A 699 30.01 -54.96 -16.13
C GLY A 699 29.91 -53.70 -16.98
N ILE A 700 28.67 -53.28 -17.21
CA ILE A 700 28.30 -51.98 -17.75
C ILE A 700 27.31 -51.33 -16.80
N TRP A 701 27.41 -50.03 -16.64
CA TRP A 701 26.51 -49.24 -15.82
C TRP A 701 26.11 -47.95 -16.53
N PHE A 702 24.92 -47.48 -16.18
CA PHE A 702 24.32 -46.27 -16.69
C PHE A 702 23.85 -45.44 -15.50
N ASP A 703 23.99 -44.14 -15.60
CA ASP A 703 23.56 -43.18 -14.60
C ASP A 703 22.92 -41.98 -15.28
N ALA A 704 21.80 -41.52 -14.75
CA ALA A 704 21.17 -40.28 -15.17
C ALA A 704 20.89 -39.43 -13.92
N GLY A 705 21.30 -38.17 -13.95
CA GLY A 705 21.19 -37.24 -12.84
C GLY A 705 20.70 -35.87 -13.28
N HIS A 706 20.07 -35.17 -12.35
CA HIS A 706 19.59 -33.81 -12.50
C HIS A 706 19.82 -33.07 -11.18
N VAL A 707 20.32 -31.85 -11.25
CA VAL A 707 20.56 -30.95 -10.11
C VAL A 707 20.02 -29.58 -10.48
N ASP A 708 19.25 -29.00 -9.59
CA ASP A 708 18.90 -27.58 -9.61
C ASP A 708 19.57 -26.94 -8.40
N GLY A 709 20.24 -25.82 -8.63
CA GLY A 709 20.97 -25.10 -7.60
C GLY A 709 20.89 -23.60 -7.77
N ASN A 710 21.18 -22.90 -6.69
CA ASN A 710 21.37 -21.46 -6.70
C ASN A 710 22.72 -21.10 -6.09
N VAL A 711 23.22 -19.93 -6.48
CA VAL A 711 24.35 -19.28 -5.85
C VAL A 711 23.91 -17.88 -5.42
N ASP A 712 23.96 -17.62 -4.13
CA ASP A 712 23.74 -16.31 -3.52
C ASP A 712 24.97 -15.44 -3.73
N GLY A 713 24.80 -14.24 -4.28
CA GLY A 713 25.87 -13.24 -4.38
C GLY A 713 26.38 -12.81 -2.99
N ASP A 714 27.70 -12.66 -2.84
CA ASP A 714 28.33 -12.05 -1.67
C ASP A 714 28.91 -10.67 -2.00
N GLU A 715 28.86 -9.78 -1.01
CA GLU A 715 29.26 -8.38 -1.11
C GLU A 715 28.64 -7.60 -2.28
N HIS A 716 29.31 -7.61 -3.44
CA HIS A 716 29.00 -6.82 -4.63
C HIS A 716 28.87 -7.67 -5.90
N LEU A 717 28.86 -9.00 -5.75
CA LEU A 717 28.72 -9.96 -6.83
C LEU A 717 27.28 -10.46 -6.91
N GLY A 718 26.90 -10.91 -8.10
CA GLY A 718 25.54 -11.30 -8.39
C GLY A 718 25.19 -12.72 -8.00
N ASN A 719 23.91 -12.93 -7.72
CA ASN A 719 23.31 -14.25 -7.59
C ASN A 719 23.00 -14.87 -8.96
N PHE A 720 22.83 -16.19 -8.99
CA PHE A 720 22.35 -16.90 -10.19
C PHE A 720 21.76 -18.27 -9.86
N ASP A 721 20.80 -18.69 -10.68
CA ASP A 721 20.23 -20.03 -10.66
C ASP A 721 20.83 -20.87 -11.79
N TYR A 722 20.96 -22.17 -11.56
CA TYR A 722 21.50 -23.07 -12.58
C TYR A 722 20.89 -24.47 -12.51
N THR A 723 20.86 -25.13 -13.67
CA THR A 723 20.37 -26.49 -13.83
C THR A 723 21.42 -27.34 -14.53
N LEU A 724 21.68 -28.51 -13.96
CA LEU A 724 22.62 -29.50 -14.47
C LEU A 724 21.88 -30.79 -14.76
N THR A 725 22.07 -31.34 -15.96
CA THR A 725 21.59 -32.68 -16.29
C THR A 725 22.73 -33.51 -16.84
N GLY A 726 22.86 -34.76 -16.39
CA GLY A 726 23.95 -35.64 -16.80
C GLY A 726 23.48 -37.04 -17.14
N PHE A 727 24.04 -37.62 -18.21
CA PHE A 727 23.91 -39.03 -18.55
C PHE A 727 25.29 -39.66 -18.69
N THR A 728 25.61 -40.61 -17.81
CA THR A 728 26.91 -41.27 -17.77
C THR A 728 26.77 -42.75 -18.08
N VAL A 729 27.65 -43.29 -18.92
CA VAL A 729 27.82 -44.72 -19.16
C VAL A 729 29.24 -45.12 -18.85
N GLY A 730 29.42 -46.22 -18.13
CA GLY A 730 30.74 -46.75 -17.82
C GLY A 730 30.77 -48.27 -17.78
N GLY A 731 31.98 -48.83 -17.73
CA GLY A 731 32.14 -50.27 -17.68
C GLY A 731 33.57 -50.72 -17.41
N THR A 732 33.69 -52.01 -17.10
CA THR A 732 34.96 -52.65 -16.74
C THR A 732 35.80 -52.93 -17.98
N LEU A 733 37.02 -52.39 -18.04
CA LEU A 733 37.98 -52.62 -19.11
C LEU A 733 38.91 -53.79 -18.79
N ALA A 734 39.45 -53.83 -17.57
CA ALA A 734 40.40 -54.85 -17.12
C ALA A 734 40.31 -55.12 -15.62
N ARG A 735 40.65 -56.34 -15.20
CA ARG A 735 40.74 -56.73 -13.79
C ARG A 735 42.18 -56.62 -13.28
N ILE A 736 42.38 -56.08 -12.08
CA ILE A 736 43.68 -55.90 -11.43
C ILE A 736 43.62 -56.53 -10.04
N GLY A 737 43.94 -57.83 -9.95
CA GLY A 737 43.72 -58.61 -8.73
C GLY A 737 42.22 -58.70 -8.41
N ASP A 738 41.81 -58.28 -7.21
CA ASP A 738 40.40 -58.12 -6.84
C ASP A 738 39.86 -56.70 -7.07
N GLY A 739 40.66 -55.86 -7.74
CA GLY A 739 40.28 -54.54 -8.22
C GLY A 739 39.99 -54.54 -9.73
N PHE A 740 39.63 -53.38 -10.26
CA PHE A 740 39.32 -53.21 -11.68
C PHE A 740 39.63 -51.81 -12.20
N LEU A 741 40.02 -51.77 -13.47
CA LEU A 741 40.14 -50.57 -14.29
C LEU A 741 38.91 -50.48 -15.18
N GLY A 742 38.21 -49.35 -15.13
CA GLY A 742 37.07 -49.06 -15.98
C GLY A 742 37.23 -47.75 -16.75
N GLY A 743 36.36 -47.56 -17.73
CA GLY A 743 36.24 -46.33 -18.50
C GLY A 743 34.80 -45.82 -18.44
N TYR A 744 34.62 -44.52 -18.61
CA TYR A 744 33.30 -43.89 -18.70
C TYR A 744 33.26 -42.80 -19.77
N PHE A 745 32.06 -42.56 -20.27
CA PHE A 745 31.70 -41.42 -21.10
C PHE A 745 30.47 -40.76 -20.47
N SER A 746 30.43 -39.43 -20.45
CA SER A 746 29.29 -38.67 -19.97
C SER A 746 28.90 -37.56 -20.93
N TYR A 747 27.60 -37.30 -21.02
CA TYR A 747 27.01 -36.17 -21.70
C TYR A 747 26.24 -35.33 -20.68
N GLY A 748 26.52 -34.04 -20.64
CA GLY A 748 25.94 -33.06 -19.74
C GLY A 748 25.23 -31.94 -20.49
N LEU A 749 24.15 -31.44 -19.90
CA LEU A 749 23.51 -30.17 -20.25
C LEU A 749 23.65 -29.23 -19.04
N GLN A 750 24.02 -27.99 -19.31
CA GLN A 750 24.18 -26.94 -18.30
C GLN A 750 23.35 -25.74 -18.74
N GLU A 751 22.47 -25.28 -17.86
CA GLU A 751 21.68 -24.08 -18.04
C GLU A 751 21.97 -23.14 -16.86
N MET A 752 22.13 -21.84 -17.12
CA MET A 752 22.20 -20.80 -16.11
C MET A 752 21.29 -19.67 -16.55
N ASP A 753 20.29 -19.37 -15.71
CA ASP A 753 19.30 -18.34 -15.94
C ASP A 753 19.37 -17.31 -14.79
N GLU A 754 19.08 -16.05 -15.11
CA GLU A 754 18.84 -14.98 -14.12
C GLU A 754 20.06 -14.62 -13.26
N HIS A 755 20.89 -13.69 -13.76
CA HIS A 755 21.88 -12.98 -12.95
C HIS A 755 21.24 -11.68 -12.41
N ASP A 756 21.31 -11.38 -11.11
CA ASP A 756 20.62 -10.20 -10.51
C ASP A 756 21.01 -8.85 -11.14
N SER A 757 22.27 -8.68 -11.52
CA SER A 757 22.78 -7.46 -12.14
C SER A 757 22.42 -7.38 -13.63
N LEU A 758 22.15 -8.51 -14.29
CA LEU A 758 22.02 -8.56 -15.74
C LEU A 758 21.11 -9.69 -16.23
N THR A 759 20.15 -9.37 -17.10
CA THR A 759 19.38 -10.42 -17.78
C THR A 759 20.26 -11.13 -18.80
N GLU A 760 20.70 -12.34 -18.45
CA GLU A 760 21.55 -13.22 -19.24
C GLU A 760 21.12 -14.68 -19.11
N SER A 761 21.37 -15.47 -20.16
CA SER A 761 21.09 -16.90 -20.20
C SER A 761 22.25 -17.65 -20.86
N PHE A 762 22.60 -18.80 -20.30
CA PHE A 762 23.57 -19.72 -20.86
C PHE A 762 22.95 -21.09 -21.11
N ASP A 763 23.20 -21.64 -22.30
CA ASP A 763 22.78 -22.98 -22.70
C ASP A 763 24.00 -23.74 -23.23
N SER A 764 24.40 -24.83 -22.57
CA SER A 764 25.63 -25.54 -22.95
C SER A 764 25.53 -27.05 -22.94
N SER A 765 26.37 -27.68 -23.76
CA SER A 765 26.53 -29.14 -23.85
C SER A 765 27.97 -29.55 -23.53
N VAL A 766 28.14 -30.47 -22.59
CA VAL A 766 29.47 -30.90 -22.12
C VAL A 766 29.67 -32.40 -22.29
N TYR A 767 30.85 -32.80 -22.77
CA TYR A 767 31.21 -34.18 -23.04
C TYR A 767 32.41 -34.57 -22.17
N HIS A 768 32.24 -35.59 -21.33
CA HIS A 768 33.31 -36.10 -20.46
C HIS A 768 33.78 -37.48 -20.94
N LEU A 769 35.07 -37.72 -20.87
CA LEU A 769 35.70 -39.03 -21.10
C LEU A 769 36.75 -39.28 -20.03
N GLY A 770 36.74 -40.46 -19.43
CA GLY A 770 37.76 -40.78 -18.42
C GLY A 770 37.87 -42.25 -18.06
N ALA A 771 38.75 -42.50 -17.10
CA ALA A 771 39.04 -43.82 -16.55
C ALA A 771 39.00 -43.79 -15.03
N TYR A 772 38.57 -44.91 -14.44
CA TYR A 772 38.53 -45.08 -13.00
C TYR A 772 39.22 -46.40 -12.61
N LEU A 773 39.92 -46.38 -11.48
CA LEU A 773 40.66 -47.50 -10.92
C LEU A 773 40.16 -47.79 -9.52
N LEU A 774 39.67 -49.01 -9.34
CA LEU A 774 39.25 -49.54 -8.06
C LEU A 774 40.33 -50.49 -7.56
N LEU A 775 41.06 -50.10 -6.52
CA LEU A 775 42.14 -50.93 -5.98
C LEU A 775 41.57 -52.09 -5.16
N PRO A 776 42.23 -53.28 -5.13
CA PRO A 776 41.82 -54.39 -4.27
C PRO A 776 41.66 -53.96 -2.81
N GLU A 777 40.68 -54.52 -2.11
CA GLU A 777 40.51 -54.25 -0.68
C GLU A 777 41.77 -54.68 0.10
N GLN A 778 42.25 -53.80 0.99
CA GLN A 778 43.35 -54.13 1.90
C GLN A 778 42.99 -53.74 3.34
N ASN A 779 42.90 -54.74 4.23
CA ASN A 779 42.60 -54.53 5.66
C ASN A 779 41.32 -53.70 5.92
N GLY A 780 40.25 -53.94 5.13
CA GLY A 780 38.99 -53.21 5.24
C GLY A 780 38.97 -51.83 4.57
N TRP A 781 40.04 -51.44 3.87
CA TRP A 781 40.10 -50.19 3.11
C TRP A 781 39.77 -50.40 1.64
N LEU A 782 38.94 -49.50 1.11
CA LEU A 782 38.58 -49.41 -0.30
C LEU A 782 39.14 -48.10 -0.85
N PHE A 783 39.88 -48.18 -1.95
CA PHE A 783 40.41 -47.00 -2.64
C PHE A 783 39.86 -46.92 -4.05
N ASP A 784 39.38 -45.73 -4.41
CA ASP A 784 38.89 -45.36 -5.73
C ASP A 784 39.77 -44.24 -6.28
N VAL A 785 40.15 -44.30 -7.55
CA VAL A 785 40.88 -43.24 -8.26
C VAL A 785 40.19 -42.96 -9.58
N LEU A 786 40.08 -41.68 -9.95
CA LEU A 786 39.44 -41.20 -11.17
C LEU A 786 40.36 -40.23 -11.90
N LEU A 787 40.38 -40.32 -13.23
CA LEU A 787 40.98 -39.32 -14.12
C LEU A 787 40.02 -39.06 -15.28
N GLY A 788 39.72 -37.79 -15.55
CA GLY A 788 38.79 -37.38 -16.59
C GLY A 788 39.25 -36.15 -17.36
N TYR A 789 38.70 -36.02 -18.57
CA TYR A 789 38.78 -34.85 -19.43
C TYR A 789 37.39 -34.48 -19.91
N SER A 790 37.10 -33.19 -20.01
CA SER A 790 35.86 -32.65 -20.59
C SER A 790 36.12 -31.63 -21.69
N TYR A 791 35.17 -31.60 -22.64
CA TYR A 791 35.02 -30.57 -23.65
C TYR A 791 33.60 -30.02 -23.59
N GLY A 792 33.47 -28.69 -23.46
CA GLY A 792 32.19 -27.98 -23.44
C GLY A 792 32.00 -27.13 -24.69
N ASP A 793 30.76 -27.09 -25.19
CA ASP A 793 30.28 -26.19 -26.23
C ASP A 793 29.18 -25.31 -25.61
N HIS A 794 29.39 -24.00 -25.61
CA HIS A 794 28.65 -23.04 -24.81
C HIS A 794 28.03 -21.94 -25.68
N ASP A 795 26.74 -21.68 -25.48
CA ASP A 795 26.03 -20.55 -26.08
C ASP A 795 25.56 -19.58 -24.98
N SER A 796 25.68 -18.27 -25.22
CA SER A 796 25.23 -17.22 -24.30
C SER A 796 24.43 -16.13 -25.00
N LYS A 797 23.52 -15.51 -24.24
CA LYS A 797 22.76 -14.33 -24.67
C LYS A 797 22.60 -13.35 -23.52
N ARG A 798 22.95 -12.09 -23.77
CA ARG A 798 22.99 -11.04 -22.74
C ARG A 798 22.12 -9.86 -23.18
N TYR A 799 21.27 -9.33 -22.32
CA TYR A 799 20.53 -8.09 -22.63
C TYR A 799 21.36 -6.87 -22.20
N VAL A 800 21.47 -5.87 -23.06
CA VAL A 800 22.31 -4.70 -22.80
C VAL A 800 21.57 -3.41 -23.10
N MET A 801 21.63 -2.45 -22.17
CA MET A 801 21.03 -1.14 -22.32
C MET A 801 21.94 0.00 -21.82
N VAL A 802 22.30 0.94 -22.71
CA VAL A 802 23.01 2.18 -22.34
C VAL A 802 22.32 3.40 -22.98
N GLY A 803 21.85 4.32 -22.15
CA GLY A 803 21.04 5.46 -22.60
C GLY A 803 19.73 4.98 -23.24
N HIS A 804 19.57 5.21 -24.55
CA HIS A 804 18.44 4.73 -25.34
C HIS A 804 18.82 3.61 -26.32
N THR A 805 20.04 3.07 -26.22
CA THR A 805 20.49 1.97 -27.06
C THR A 805 20.27 0.66 -26.33
N GLU A 806 19.54 -0.24 -26.95
CA GLU A 806 19.25 -1.58 -26.45
C GLU A 806 19.70 -2.62 -27.48
N THR A 807 20.35 -3.69 -27.02
CA THR A 807 20.79 -4.80 -27.89
C THR A 807 20.88 -6.10 -27.10
N VAL A 808 20.96 -7.23 -27.82
CA VAL A 808 21.13 -8.56 -27.24
C VAL A 808 22.36 -9.20 -27.88
N PRO A 809 23.56 -9.03 -27.31
CA PRO A 809 24.74 -9.72 -27.81
C PRO A 809 24.64 -11.22 -27.58
N GLU A 810 25.13 -12.01 -28.53
CA GLU A 810 25.15 -13.48 -28.48
C GLU A 810 26.57 -14.00 -28.73
N ALA A 811 27.00 -15.03 -27.99
CA ALA A 811 28.29 -15.68 -28.21
C ALA A 811 28.18 -17.20 -28.23
N SER A 812 29.13 -17.84 -28.94
CA SER A 812 29.36 -19.29 -28.93
C SER A 812 30.84 -19.55 -28.67
N TYR A 813 31.18 -20.34 -27.66
CA TYR A 813 32.58 -20.59 -27.25
C TYR A 813 32.77 -22.00 -26.70
N SER A 814 34.03 -22.39 -26.50
CA SER A 814 34.39 -23.74 -26.05
C SER A 814 35.17 -23.71 -24.74
N SER A 815 35.08 -24.80 -23.98
CA SER A 815 35.88 -25.01 -22.78
C SER A 815 36.52 -26.39 -22.72
N HIS A 816 37.58 -26.48 -21.93
CA HIS A 816 38.36 -27.68 -21.68
C HIS A 816 38.55 -27.88 -20.19
N SER A 817 38.48 -29.12 -19.72
CA SER A 817 38.80 -29.38 -18.31
C SER A 817 39.52 -30.71 -18.12
N VAL A 818 40.39 -30.75 -17.12
CA VAL A 818 41.05 -31.96 -16.66
C VAL A 818 40.81 -32.09 -15.16
N TYR A 819 40.44 -33.28 -14.72
CA TYR A 819 40.13 -33.51 -13.32
C TYR A 819 40.56 -34.89 -12.85
N THR A 820 40.88 -34.98 -11.57
CA THR A 820 41.21 -36.23 -10.91
C THR A 820 40.65 -36.26 -9.49
N SER A 821 40.27 -37.45 -9.03
CA SER A 821 39.75 -37.63 -7.68
C SER A 821 40.24 -38.93 -7.09
N ILE A 822 40.49 -38.94 -5.78
CA ILE A 822 40.88 -40.11 -5.02
C ILE A 822 39.98 -40.18 -3.80
N SER A 823 39.41 -41.36 -3.51
CA SER A 823 38.67 -41.59 -2.27
C SER A 823 39.17 -42.83 -1.53
N ALA A 824 39.07 -42.79 -0.22
CA ALA A 824 39.39 -43.87 0.70
C ALA A 824 38.23 -44.11 1.65
N LYS A 825 37.69 -45.33 1.66
CA LYS A 825 36.55 -45.74 2.49
C LYS A 825 36.95 -46.90 3.40
N LYS A 826 36.39 -46.97 4.60
CA LYS A 826 36.64 -48.08 5.52
C LYS A 826 35.37 -48.53 6.22
N GLN A 827 35.09 -49.83 6.25
CA GLN A 827 34.03 -50.35 7.11
C GLN A 827 34.46 -50.29 8.58
N VAL A 828 33.78 -49.47 9.38
CA VAL A 828 34.08 -49.31 10.82
C VAL A 828 33.04 -49.97 11.73
N PHE A 829 31.84 -50.20 11.21
CA PHE A 829 30.75 -50.83 11.93
C PHE A 829 29.85 -51.61 10.97
N ALA A 830 29.39 -52.79 11.38
CA ALA A 830 28.37 -53.56 10.69
C ALA A 830 27.59 -54.44 11.68
N ASN A 831 26.27 -54.47 11.54
CA ASN A 831 25.38 -55.43 12.20
C ASN A 831 24.28 -55.88 11.22
N GLU A 832 23.26 -56.59 11.70
CA GLU A 832 22.15 -57.09 10.85
C GLU A 832 21.25 -55.99 10.26
N VAL A 833 21.39 -54.73 10.69
CA VAL A 833 20.50 -53.60 10.30
C VAL A 833 21.25 -52.50 9.56
N LEU A 834 22.49 -52.20 9.93
CA LEU A 834 23.26 -51.06 9.46
C LEU A 834 24.75 -51.40 9.29
N ALA A 835 25.35 -50.94 8.19
CA ALA A 835 26.79 -50.88 7.98
C ALA A 835 27.23 -49.42 7.72
N LEU A 836 28.36 -49.03 8.31
CA LEU A 836 28.91 -47.68 8.27
C LEU A 836 30.28 -47.64 7.62
N PHE A 837 30.44 -46.72 6.67
CA PHE A 837 31.66 -46.52 5.90
C PHE A 837 32.04 -45.03 5.90
N PRO A 838 32.85 -44.57 6.87
CA PRO A 838 33.53 -43.29 6.73
C PRO A 838 34.33 -43.24 5.43
N GLU A 839 34.33 -42.06 4.82
CA GLU A 839 34.95 -41.73 3.55
C GLU A 839 35.85 -40.51 3.72
N LEU A 840 37.00 -40.52 3.05
CA LEU A 840 37.85 -39.37 2.83
C LEU A 840 38.07 -39.23 1.33
N GLY A 841 37.95 -38.02 0.79
CA GLY A 841 38.15 -37.73 -0.62
C GLY A 841 39.06 -36.52 -0.84
N LEU A 842 39.71 -36.50 -2.00
CA LEU A 842 40.44 -35.36 -2.52
C LEU A 842 40.25 -35.29 -4.03
N SER A 843 39.77 -34.15 -4.52
CA SER A 843 39.54 -33.87 -5.93
C SER A 843 40.33 -32.63 -6.36
N TYR A 844 40.83 -32.65 -7.59
CA TYR A 844 41.38 -31.48 -8.27
C TYR A 844 40.73 -31.32 -9.63
N ILE A 845 40.29 -30.11 -9.94
CA ILE A 845 39.69 -29.72 -11.21
C ILE A 845 40.44 -28.50 -11.75
N TYR A 846 40.80 -28.56 -13.02
CA TYR A 846 41.29 -27.42 -13.79
C TYR A 846 40.35 -27.22 -14.98
N TYR A 847 39.77 -26.03 -15.09
CA TYR A 847 38.85 -25.60 -16.14
C TYR A 847 39.47 -24.41 -16.88
N ASP A 848 39.35 -24.42 -18.21
CA ASP A 848 39.88 -23.42 -19.12
C ASP A 848 38.81 -23.10 -20.17
N GLN A 849 38.50 -21.82 -20.34
CA GLN A 849 37.56 -21.30 -21.32
C GLN A 849 38.33 -20.58 -22.43
N GLU A 850 38.06 -20.89 -23.69
CA GLU A 850 38.68 -20.19 -24.82
C GLU A 850 38.15 -18.74 -24.94
N SER A 851 39.01 -17.82 -25.39
CA SER A 851 38.60 -16.45 -25.72
C SER A 851 37.52 -16.42 -26.80
N PHE A 852 36.58 -15.51 -26.72
CA PHE A 852 35.51 -15.35 -27.71
C PHE A 852 35.09 -13.89 -27.92
N THR A 853 34.19 -13.68 -28.87
CA THR A 853 33.66 -12.35 -29.17
C THR A 853 32.17 -12.45 -29.35
N GLU A 854 31.43 -11.65 -28.59
CA GLU A 854 29.99 -11.50 -28.76
C GLU A 854 29.68 -10.89 -30.15
N SER A 855 28.64 -11.41 -30.77
CA SER A 855 28.03 -10.89 -31.98
C SER A 855 26.92 -9.90 -31.64
N GLY A 856 26.65 -8.92 -32.50
CA GLY A 856 25.66 -7.87 -32.25
C GLY A 856 26.22 -6.47 -32.53
N ASP A 857 25.78 -5.49 -31.76
CA ASP A 857 26.32 -4.13 -31.84
C ASP A 857 27.71 -4.07 -31.22
N SER A 858 28.75 -3.86 -32.04
CA SER A 858 30.15 -3.81 -31.59
C SER A 858 30.44 -2.73 -30.53
N ASN A 859 29.57 -1.74 -30.37
CA ASN A 859 29.74 -0.67 -29.39
C ASN A 859 29.31 -1.07 -27.97
N LEU A 860 28.57 -2.18 -27.85
CA LEU A 860 28.02 -2.71 -26.60
C LEU A 860 28.30 -4.21 -26.39
N SER A 861 28.75 -4.90 -27.45
CA SER A 861 29.21 -6.29 -27.41
C SER A 861 30.64 -6.36 -26.85
N LEU A 862 30.93 -7.46 -26.16
CA LEU A 862 32.21 -7.72 -25.51
C LEU A 862 33.09 -8.68 -26.32
N ALA A 863 34.39 -8.41 -26.34
CA ALA A 863 35.43 -9.39 -26.63
C ALA A 863 35.97 -9.86 -25.28
N VAL A 864 35.82 -11.15 -25.00
CA VAL A 864 36.14 -11.77 -23.72
C VAL A 864 37.38 -12.63 -23.91
N ASP A 865 38.40 -12.40 -23.09
CA ASP A 865 39.67 -13.11 -23.16
C ASP A 865 39.53 -14.54 -22.58
N ASP A 866 40.54 -15.39 -22.79
CA ASP A 866 40.57 -16.71 -22.16
C ASP A 866 40.67 -16.60 -20.63
N ALA A 867 40.05 -17.54 -19.92
CA ALA A 867 39.99 -17.53 -18.47
C ALA A 867 40.04 -18.95 -17.88
N ASP A 868 40.64 -19.09 -16.70
CA ASP A 868 40.77 -20.37 -15.99
C ASP A 868 40.14 -20.36 -14.59
N ALA A 869 39.63 -21.52 -14.18
CA ALA A 869 39.11 -21.75 -12.84
C ALA A 869 39.63 -23.09 -12.29
N GLN A 870 39.85 -23.13 -10.98
CA GLN A 870 40.43 -24.29 -10.30
C GLN A 870 39.65 -24.63 -9.04
N ALA A 871 39.56 -25.92 -8.72
CA ALA A 871 38.96 -26.40 -7.48
C ALA A 871 39.85 -27.46 -6.83
N ILE A 872 40.12 -27.33 -5.53
CA ILE A 872 40.81 -28.34 -4.72
C ILE A 872 39.90 -28.73 -3.57
N VAL A 873 39.11 -29.78 -3.78
CA VAL A 873 38.05 -30.18 -2.86
C VAL A 873 38.52 -31.34 -1.99
N ALA A 874 38.65 -31.10 -0.69
CA ALA A 874 38.86 -32.14 0.30
C ALA A 874 37.52 -32.53 0.92
N SER A 875 37.23 -33.83 1.05
CA SER A 875 35.96 -34.29 1.59
C SER A 875 36.10 -35.32 2.71
N VAL A 876 35.14 -35.29 3.64
CA VAL A 876 34.96 -36.28 4.70
C VAL A 876 33.49 -36.65 4.79
N GLY A 877 33.18 -37.93 4.67
CA GLY A 877 31.81 -38.41 4.62
C GLY A 877 31.55 -39.64 5.47
N LEU A 878 30.28 -39.98 5.60
CA LEU A 878 29.82 -41.23 6.19
C LEU A 878 28.73 -41.83 5.31
N ASN A 879 29.04 -42.96 4.68
CA ASN A 879 28.08 -43.75 3.93
C ASN A 879 27.41 -44.79 4.85
N MET A 880 26.10 -44.92 4.70
CA MET A 880 25.24 -45.79 5.50
C MET A 880 24.47 -46.74 4.59
N GLN A 881 24.62 -48.04 4.84
CA GLN A 881 23.89 -49.09 4.13
C GLN A 881 22.98 -49.82 5.10
N PHE A 882 21.68 -49.85 4.79
CA PHE A 882 20.68 -50.50 5.62
C PHE A 882 20.35 -51.90 5.11
N ALA A 883 19.87 -52.75 6.01
CA ALA A 883 19.40 -54.07 5.66
C ALA A 883 18.24 -54.02 4.67
N GLY A 884 18.28 -54.93 3.70
CA GLY A 884 17.21 -55.05 2.72
C GLY A 884 15.89 -55.44 3.35
N LEU A 885 14.81 -54.79 2.88
CA LEU A 885 13.44 -55.06 3.25
C LEU A 885 13.01 -56.47 2.79
N PRO A 886 12.12 -57.16 3.54
CA PRO A 886 11.84 -58.58 3.36
C PRO A 886 10.83 -58.86 2.23
N PHE A 887 11.05 -58.31 1.04
CA PHE A 887 10.25 -58.57 -0.16
C PHE A 887 11.13 -58.83 -1.39
N ALA A 888 10.54 -59.44 -2.43
CA ALA A 888 11.20 -59.74 -3.69
C ALA A 888 10.68 -58.81 -4.81
N PRO A 889 11.55 -58.12 -5.56
CA PRO A 889 13.02 -58.06 -5.42
C PRO A 889 13.46 -57.34 -4.14
N ARG A 890 14.64 -57.71 -3.60
CA ARG A 890 15.19 -57.16 -2.35
C ARG A 890 15.55 -55.69 -2.57
N VAL A 891 14.91 -54.80 -1.81
CA VAL A 891 15.18 -53.36 -1.78
C VAL A 891 15.89 -52.99 -0.48
N PHE A 892 16.93 -52.17 -0.54
CA PHE A 892 17.69 -51.71 0.62
C PHE A 892 17.82 -50.18 0.61
N PRO A 893 17.57 -49.51 1.75
CA PRO A 893 17.86 -48.10 1.89
C PRO A 893 19.36 -47.80 1.89
N LEU A 894 19.70 -46.64 1.35
CA LEU A 894 21.03 -46.05 1.31
C LEU A 894 20.94 -44.61 1.83
N SER A 895 21.94 -44.18 2.57
CA SER A 895 22.11 -42.75 2.86
C SER A 895 23.57 -42.38 3.02
N PHE A 896 23.86 -41.09 2.87
CA PHE A 896 25.18 -40.55 3.17
C PHE A 896 25.06 -39.11 3.69
N ILE A 897 26.11 -38.69 4.39
CA ILE A 897 26.37 -37.29 4.74
C ILE A 897 27.82 -36.99 4.39
N ARG A 898 28.10 -35.84 3.78
CA ARG A 898 29.43 -35.46 3.28
C ARG A 898 29.73 -33.99 3.58
N TYR A 899 30.81 -33.83 4.33
CA TYR A 899 31.69 -32.67 4.47
C TYR A 899 32.53 -32.36 3.23
N GLU A 900 32.44 -31.21 2.55
CA GLU A 900 33.44 -30.81 1.53
C GLU A 900 33.98 -29.41 1.79
N HIS A 901 35.29 -29.25 1.55
CA HIS A 901 35.98 -27.97 1.67
C HIS A 901 36.86 -27.73 0.44
N ASP A 902 36.57 -26.65 -0.29
CA ASP A 902 37.36 -26.18 -1.42
C ASP A 902 38.42 -25.17 -0.96
N VAL A 903 39.67 -25.62 -0.99
CA VAL A 903 40.83 -24.84 -0.56
C VAL A 903 41.08 -23.67 -1.51
N TYR A 904 40.77 -23.82 -2.81
CA TYR A 904 41.00 -22.78 -3.79
C TYR A 904 39.98 -21.66 -3.64
N ALA A 905 38.68 -22.01 -3.57
CA ALA A 905 37.61 -21.04 -3.34
C ALA A 905 37.78 -20.25 -2.03
N ASN A 906 38.36 -20.87 -0.98
CA ASN A 906 38.70 -20.15 0.26
C ASN A 906 39.83 -19.12 0.10
N SER A 907 40.68 -19.26 -0.91
CA SER A 907 41.80 -18.34 -1.19
C SER A 907 41.57 -17.41 -2.37
N ASN A 908 40.53 -17.70 -3.16
CA ASN A 908 40.12 -17.00 -4.36
C ASN A 908 38.58 -16.99 -4.39
N GLU A 909 38.01 -16.04 -3.65
CA GLU A 909 36.58 -15.95 -3.32
C GLU A 909 35.71 -15.64 -4.55
N ALA A 910 36.31 -15.30 -5.70
CA ALA A 910 35.66 -15.04 -6.97
C ALA A 910 36.47 -15.61 -8.16
N HIS A 911 35.82 -15.73 -9.33
CA HIS A 911 36.48 -15.97 -10.61
C HIS A 911 36.77 -14.63 -11.31
N ASP A 912 37.90 -14.53 -12.01
CA ASP A 912 38.29 -13.31 -12.73
C ASP A 912 38.18 -13.54 -14.25
N ILE A 913 37.63 -12.58 -14.97
CA ILE A 913 37.61 -12.58 -16.43
C ILE A 913 37.93 -11.20 -17.00
N ASP A 914 38.77 -11.17 -18.03
CA ASP A 914 39.12 -9.94 -18.74
C ASP A 914 38.22 -9.75 -19.96
N ALA A 915 37.68 -8.54 -20.13
CA ALA A 915 36.87 -8.20 -21.30
C ALA A 915 37.08 -6.76 -21.78
N SER A 916 36.81 -6.56 -23.07
CA SER A 916 36.87 -5.27 -23.76
C SER A 916 35.63 -5.08 -24.64
N LEU A 917 35.37 -3.85 -25.11
CA LEU A 917 34.33 -3.64 -26.13
C LEU A 917 34.86 -4.11 -27.49
N VAL A 918 34.05 -4.78 -28.30
CA VAL A 918 34.44 -5.25 -29.64
C VAL A 918 34.93 -4.10 -30.54
N SER A 919 34.33 -2.92 -30.39
CA SER A 919 34.73 -1.71 -31.09
C SER A 919 36.04 -1.08 -30.60
N HIS A 920 36.52 -1.44 -29.40
CA HIS A 920 37.70 -0.91 -28.72
C HIS A 920 38.51 -2.03 -28.01
N PRO A 921 38.99 -3.03 -28.77
CA PRO A 921 39.66 -4.20 -28.19
C PRO A 921 41.02 -3.88 -27.56
N GLU A 922 41.56 -2.68 -27.77
CA GLU A 922 42.81 -2.23 -27.16
C GLU A 922 42.70 -1.83 -25.69
N PHE A 923 41.48 -1.78 -25.13
CA PHE A 923 41.21 -1.36 -23.76
C PHE A 923 40.38 -2.41 -23.01
N THR A 924 41.06 -3.19 -22.18
CA THR A 924 40.50 -4.32 -21.40
C THR A 924 40.30 -3.93 -19.94
N GLN A 925 39.29 -4.51 -19.29
CA GLN A 925 39.03 -4.44 -17.85
C GLN A 925 38.75 -5.84 -17.29
N ALA A 926 39.10 -6.04 -16.02
CA ALA A 926 38.81 -7.27 -15.29
C ALA A 926 37.42 -7.22 -14.64
N PHE A 927 36.75 -8.35 -14.57
CA PHE A 927 35.45 -8.53 -13.94
C PHE A 927 35.47 -9.75 -13.04
N GLU A 928 34.85 -9.63 -11.88
CA GLU A 928 34.80 -10.68 -10.86
C GLU A 928 33.42 -11.34 -10.90
N GLY A 929 33.35 -12.66 -10.76
CA GLY A 929 32.11 -13.45 -10.72
C GLY A 929 32.04 -14.37 -9.51
N GLN A 930 30.83 -14.62 -9.04
CA GLN A 930 30.58 -15.35 -7.79
C GLN A 930 30.88 -16.85 -7.95
N ASN A 931 31.50 -17.44 -6.93
CA ASN A 931 31.63 -18.89 -6.78
C ASN A 931 30.70 -19.43 -5.67
N ARG A 932 30.44 -20.74 -5.65
CA ARG A 932 29.55 -21.37 -4.63
C ARG A 932 30.12 -21.37 -3.20
N GLY A 933 31.36 -20.92 -3.03
CA GLY A 933 32.07 -20.81 -1.77
C GLY A 933 32.79 -22.07 -1.32
N SER A 934 33.51 -21.93 -0.21
CA SER A 934 34.50 -22.93 0.22
C SER A 934 33.94 -24.13 0.95
N ASP A 935 32.74 -24.07 1.52
CA ASP A 935 32.19 -25.11 2.38
C ASP A 935 30.90 -25.69 1.81
N ILE A 936 30.79 -27.02 1.73
CA ILE A 936 29.57 -27.73 1.34
C ILE A 936 29.22 -28.82 2.34
N MET A 937 27.94 -28.93 2.69
CA MET A 937 27.37 -30.07 3.39
C MET A 937 26.30 -30.75 2.52
N THR A 938 26.59 -31.96 2.04
CA THR A 938 25.63 -32.76 1.28
C THR A 938 25.02 -33.88 2.12
N VAL A 939 23.71 -34.04 2.04
CA VAL A 939 22.98 -35.19 2.57
C VAL A 939 22.22 -35.86 1.44
N GLY A 940 22.26 -37.19 1.37
CA GLY A 940 21.46 -37.91 0.39
C GLY A 940 20.85 -39.19 0.92
N ILE A 941 19.71 -39.53 0.34
CA ILE A 941 18.94 -40.73 0.64
C ILE A 941 18.55 -41.43 -0.65
N GLY A 942 18.55 -42.75 -0.64
CA GLY A 942 18.23 -43.53 -1.83
C GLY A 942 17.80 -44.95 -1.52
N LEU A 943 17.40 -45.65 -2.58
CA LEU A 943 17.01 -47.05 -2.56
C LEU A 943 17.82 -47.80 -3.61
N GLY A 944 18.35 -48.96 -3.23
CA GLY A 944 18.92 -49.92 -4.17
C GLY A 944 18.07 -51.18 -4.26
N SER A 945 18.00 -51.79 -5.43
CA SER A 945 17.29 -53.04 -5.67
C SER A 945 18.11 -53.99 -6.52
N SER A 946 18.15 -55.25 -6.10
CA SER A 946 18.76 -56.32 -6.88
C SER A 946 17.68 -57.03 -7.68
N LEU A 947 17.45 -56.54 -8.90
CA LEU A 947 16.39 -57.04 -9.79
C LEU A 947 16.65 -58.48 -10.23
N SER A 948 17.92 -58.86 -10.39
CA SER A 948 18.36 -60.24 -10.60
C SER A 948 19.78 -60.46 -10.06
N SER A 949 20.37 -61.64 -10.30
CA SER A 949 21.79 -61.90 -10.02
C SER A 949 22.75 -61.08 -10.87
N ARG A 950 22.26 -60.44 -11.95
CA ARG A 950 23.07 -59.70 -12.92
C ARG A 950 22.67 -58.24 -13.08
N VAL A 951 21.50 -57.84 -12.59
CA VAL A 951 20.95 -56.49 -12.78
C VAL A 951 20.68 -55.85 -11.43
N GLN A 952 21.21 -54.66 -11.21
CA GLN A 952 20.90 -53.83 -10.05
C GLN A 952 20.44 -52.45 -10.50
N ALA A 953 19.39 -51.93 -9.85
CA ALA A 953 18.87 -50.59 -10.09
C ALA A 953 18.90 -49.81 -8.78
N ARG A 954 19.19 -48.51 -8.85
CA ARG A 954 19.24 -47.62 -7.69
C ARG A 954 18.67 -46.26 -8.08
N GLY A 955 18.15 -45.55 -7.10
CA GLY A 955 17.75 -44.16 -7.27
C GLY A 955 17.76 -43.43 -5.95
N GLY A 956 17.93 -42.12 -5.98
CA GLY A 956 17.98 -41.31 -4.78
C GLY A 956 17.84 -39.82 -5.05
N VAL A 957 17.74 -39.08 -3.96
CA VAL A 957 17.73 -37.63 -3.93
C VAL A 957 18.82 -37.13 -2.97
N LEU A 958 19.36 -35.97 -3.25
CA LEU A 958 20.34 -35.29 -2.42
C LEU A 958 19.94 -33.83 -2.22
N TYR A 959 20.49 -33.24 -1.17
CA TYR A 959 20.42 -31.83 -0.88
C TYR A 959 21.80 -31.37 -0.39
N SER A 960 22.32 -30.30 -0.96
CA SER A 960 23.59 -29.67 -0.57
C SER A 960 23.32 -28.28 -0.03
N LEU A 961 24.01 -27.92 1.05
CA LEU A 961 24.11 -26.55 1.55
C LEU A 961 25.53 -26.07 1.27
N ASN A 962 25.66 -25.02 0.49
CA ASN A 962 26.90 -24.38 0.12
C ASN A 962 27.11 -23.12 0.98
N ALA A 963 28.30 -22.54 0.96
CA ALA A 963 28.55 -21.28 1.69
C ALA A 963 27.77 -20.10 1.08
N HIS A 964 27.53 -20.15 -0.22
CA HIS A 964 26.79 -19.15 -0.99
C HIS A 964 25.60 -19.78 -1.71
N GLY A 965 24.78 -20.64 -1.09
CA GLY A 965 23.57 -21.16 -1.73
C GLY A 965 23.21 -22.59 -1.35
N ASP A 966 22.33 -23.21 -2.12
CA ASP A 966 21.88 -24.58 -1.93
C ASP A 966 21.49 -25.29 -3.24
N GLU A 967 21.49 -26.61 -3.19
CA GLU A 967 21.18 -27.47 -4.33
C GLU A 967 20.29 -28.62 -3.90
N TRP A 968 19.41 -29.06 -4.80
CA TRP A 968 18.79 -30.36 -4.69
C TRP A 968 19.02 -31.15 -5.98
N GLY A 969 19.19 -32.46 -5.82
CA GLY A 969 19.46 -33.33 -6.96
C GLY A 969 18.71 -34.65 -6.86
N ALA A 970 18.49 -35.27 -8.01
CA ALA A 970 17.92 -36.59 -8.14
C ALA A 970 18.70 -37.40 -9.18
N GLY A 971 18.84 -38.71 -8.93
CA GLY A 971 19.56 -39.58 -9.85
C GLY A 971 19.09 -41.02 -9.83
N VAL A 972 19.32 -41.70 -10.95
CA VAL A 972 19.03 -43.13 -11.15
C VAL A 972 20.21 -43.85 -11.78
N ASN A 973 20.51 -45.03 -11.26
CA ASN A 973 21.63 -45.86 -11.69
C ASN A 973 21.15 -47.27 -12.05
N LEU A 974 21.63 -47.81 -13.16
CA LEU A 974 21.39 -49.20 -13.57
C LEU A 974 22.72 -49.88 -13.90
N SER A 975 22.97 -51.04 -13.30
CA SER A 975 24.17 -51.83 -13.57
C SER A 975 23.82 -53.24 -14.02
N TYR A 976 24.55 -53.72 -15.03
CA TYR A 976 24.47 -55.06 -15.58
C TYR A 976 25.84 -55.72 -15.58
N ALA A 977 25.92 -56.93 -15.02
CA ALA A 977 27.18 -57.62 -14.83
C ALA A 977 27.09 -59.08 -15.32
N TRP A 978 28.16 -59.58 -15.95
CA TRP A 978 28.18 -60.91 -16.60
C TRP A 978 29.48 -61.68 -16.47
#